data_AF-A0A1W2CA09-F1
#
_entry.id   AF-A0A1W2CA09-F1
#
_cell.length_a   1.000
_cell.length_b   1.000
_cell.length_c   1.000
_cell.angle_alpha   90.00
_cell.angle_beta   90.00
_cell.angle_gamma   90.00
#
_symmetry.space_group_name_H-M   'P 1'
#
loop_
_entity.id
_entity.type
_entity.pdbx_description
1 polymer ?
#
loop_
_entity_poly.entity_id
_entity_poly.type
_entity_poly.pdbx_seq_one_letter_code
_entity_poly.pdbx_strand_id
1 'polypeptide(L)'
;MKKNLPTSKVRKALSLKIVQNQSSMNSNLIRSKSLATKLLALIPWCLSSFSILSPSLYAQSFDVKTADRMSVVIGKDNPSLLTKDGEKMNLQGLMWNTPSEISAQQQLKDELLNYLSNLQSIPSKNANNVTALDSRTKNTPSLKVSGIANLSTVIQSLPVTGRVLLPANDPRWLEIHPQQDPIISSKDSLKNPERKNTVTLIQGDGRVCVIPFKRSVYAVHYTKLCSNSSTKPDWAWVIQADGAIEKVSLSSWNAKTQNYPAAGSWIWVPTPHKGLDQLTQQLPWNTSGSSKSNGPGYEFAYYSEKFSADFAAFLATQGPSDQVGISEFVKADRTFVEDIVFDLKLDQSEKYQPKDSAVIASDWGSIGLLQTPTARMMPAGSALFGYSHTTPYSHYNFALQPFNWLETSFRYSNDGNVAYGPTNFSGAQSYVDKSIDLKVRVLQETVLLPDVAIGIRDLAGTGLFSGEYVVASKRYGDFDFSAGLAWGYLGNRGNFKNPFSVFGSSFSSRPATDVGSGGNFSFGTYFHGPTALIGGVQYQTPYPNLTLKLELDGNNYQREPFNSILEQRSPINFGAVYRWNNANLTVGVERGNTAMISISIFDNLSKLSVPKLMEAPAVPIAYRPISPPSNEFIIANIDPLQNEVDSVATIPAKQVSSNTALVNEKVMNEPNNQFISDSGGISKPGSPVVTMKNVPMDSSLDIAKSSEDIRSQSGWRLVQIEQRNRSWIVTLDEVNGVYLKERMNRVISVLHRDAPTSVTEFVVKYQQHQLPLIKQTYNRQAWMMKNISLLGPSKSKLAEAVVSEYPSELLESSKSSSSTASQLNPNNQEDNYLLKAPDARRLTGGIDIGYQQTIGGPNGYLFALSALGTADLQLWDGAWIRGVSSLRVLDNYDKFTYDAPSNLPRVRTYMREYLTSNRLTVPNLQATQVAKLGDSHYFSAYGGMLEMMYGGVGGEWLYRPLNSPLALGIDLNKVRQRDFDQRFNFLDYQVTTGHITGYWQTGWEDVLAKVSYGQYLAGDRGYTVDVSKAFSNGVKMGAYFTRTNVSAEQFGEGSFDKGIYVSIPFDAFFTKFSNDTATILWNPLIRDGGAKLNRLYPLYNSTWLTDHQILNFLQND
;
A
#
# COMPACT_ATOMS: atom_id res chain seq x y z
N MET A 1 27.33 15.56 47.45
CA MET A 1 28.59 15.44 48.22
C MET A 1 29.69 15.03 47.24
N LYS A 2 30.47 15.97 46.70
CA LYS A 2 31.83 16.38 47.11
C LYS A 2 32.86 15.24 47.24
N LYS A 3 33.96 15.42 46.47
CA LYS A 3 35.37 14.95 46.63
C LYS A 3 35.75 13.57 46.07
N ASN A 4 36.55 13.52 44.98
CA ASN A 4 38.03 13.56 45.04
C ASN A 4 38.70 13.50 43.63
N LEU A 5 39.63 14.44 43.40
CA LEU A 5 40.78 14.42 42.47
C LEU A 5 41.94 13.62 43.15
N PRO A 6 43.13 13.29 42.55
CA PRO A 6 43.82 14.01 41.45
C PRO A 6 44.75 13.23 40.45
N THR A 7 44.96 13.85 39.28
CA THR A 7 46.22 14.12 38.51
C THR A 7 47.28 13.08 38.10
N SER A 8 47.62 13.08 36.79
CA SER A 8 48.97 13.42 36.24
C SER A 8 48.88 13.73 34.72
N LYS A 9 49.07 15.00 34.27
CA LYS A 9 50.23 15.59 33.54
C LYS A 9 50.47 14.99 32.13
N VAL A 10 50.60 15.74 31.00
CA VAL A 10 51.44 16.92 30.70
C VAL A 10 50.88 17.75 29.51
N ARG A 11 51.09 19.08 29.58
CA ARG A 11 50.79 20.18 28.62
C ARG A 11 52.00 20.61 27.77
N LYS A 12 51.73 21.29 26.64
CA LYS A 12 52.35 22.56 26.12
C LYS A 12 51.33 23.12 25.10
N ALA A 13 50.64 24.27 25.22
CA ALA A 13 50.98 25.69 25.43
C ALA A 13 51.86 26.26 24.28
N LEU A 14 51.61 27.42 23.64
CA LEU A 14 51.02 28.68 24.11
C LEU A 14 50.59 29.63 22.93
N SER A 15 49.81 30.64 23.31
CA SER A 15 49.11 31.73 22.57
C SER A 15 49.97 32.89 22.04
N LEU A 16 49.35 33.77 21.21
CA LEU A 16 49.50 35.24 21.00
C LEU A 16 49.56 35.59 19.48
N LYS A 17 49.00 36.67 18.90
CA LYS A 17 48.52 37.98 19.38
C LYS A 17 47.66 38.66 18.29
N ILE A 18 46.77 39.55 18.70
CA ILE A 18 45.93 40.46 17.89
C ILE A 18 46.74 41.66 17.40
N VAL A 19 46.51 42.14 16.16
CA VAL A 19 46.77 43.52 15.71
C VAL A 19 45.63 43.97 14.78
N GLN A 20 45.00 45.09 15.12
CA GLN A 20 44.11 45.89 14.28
C GLN A 20 44.93 46.76 13.32
N ASN A 21 44.40 47.07 12.14
CA ASN A 21 44.69 48.36 11.51
C ASN A 21 43.48 48.88 10.73
N GLN A 22 43.16 50.15 10.98
CA GLN A 22 42.20 50.97 10.24
C GLN A 22 42.92 51.71 9.11
N SER A 23 42.25 51.92 7.99
CA SER A 23 42.38 53.17 7.23
C SER A 23 41.09 53.50 6.50
N SER A 24 40.75 54.78 6.56
CA SER A 24 39.57 55.43 6.00
C SER A 24 39.83 55.90 4.57
N MET A 25 38.77 56.03 3.77
CA MET A 25 38.66 57.17 2.84
C MET A 25 37.21 57.40 2.41
N ASN A 26 36.86 58.69 2.38
CA ASN A 26 35.53 59.25 2.16
C ASN A 26 35.12 59.33 0.68
N SER A 27 33.79 59.45 0.54
CA SER A 27 32.94 59.83 -0.60
C SER A 27 33.49 60.82 -1.64
N ASN A 28 33.10 60.62 -2.91
CA ASN A 28 32.49 61.67 -3.75
C ASN A 28 31.68 61.10 -4.93
N LEU A 29 30.50 61.69 -5.13
CA LEU A 29 29.58 61.55 -6.27
C LEU A 29 30.22 62.06 -7.58
N ILE A 30 29.74 61.58 -8.74
CA ILE A 30 29.04 62.39 -9.78
C ILE A 30 28.65 61.51 -11.00
N ARG A 31 27.43 61.77 -11.48
CA ARG A 31 26.76 61.27 -12.70
C ARG A 31 27.42 61.71 -14.01
N SER A 32 27.28 60.93 -15.09
CA SER A 32 26.73 61.31 -16.43
C SER A 32 27.08 60.23 -17.47
N LYS A 33 26.10 59.56 -18.08
CA LYS A 33 25.40 59.85 -19.36
C LYS A 33 26.26 59.81 -20.64
N SER A 34 26.04 58.71 -21.39
CA SER A 34 25.69 58.68 -22.83
C SER A 34 26.77 58.80 -23.92
N LEU A 35 26.37 58.27 -25.09
CA LEU A 35 26.98 58.26 -26.43
C LEU A 35 28.11 57.24 -26.61
N ALA A 36 27.93 56.09 -27.24
CA ALA A 36 27.38 55.80 -28.57
C ALA A 36 28.19 56.42 -29.74
N THR A 37 28.64 55.51 -30.61
CA THR A 37 28.81 55.64 -32.07
C THR A 37 30.10 56.28 -32.61
N LYS A 38 30.97 55.45 -33.22
CA LYS A 38 31.32 55.40 -34.67
C LYS A 38 32.77 54.96 -34.90
N LEU A 39 32.95 53.87 -35.66
CA LEU A 39 33.73 53.75 -36.91
C LEU A 39 33.72 52.26 -37.32
N LEU A 40 32.88 51.85 -38.29
CA LEU A 40 33.23 51.51 -39.68
C LEU A 40 34.37 50.46 -39.79
N ALA A 41 34.08 49.19 -40.09
CA ALA A 41 33.75 48.60 -41.41
C ALA A 41 34.95 48.61 -42.39
N LEU A 42 35.45 47.42 -42.77
CA LEU A 42 36.12 47.04 -44.04
C LEU A 42 36.44 45.52 -44.01
N ILE A 43 35.58 44.69 -44.63
CA ILE A 43 35.83 43.82 -45.81
C ILE A 43 36.20 42.34 -45.49
N PRO A 44 35.50 41.36 -46.12
CA PRO A 44 35.61 39.91 -45.88
C PRO A 44 36.41 39.17 -46.97
N TRP A 45 37.01 38.01 -46.64
CA TRP A 45 36.95 36.73 -47.39
C TRP A 45 38.05 35.75 -46.93
N CYS A 46 37.71 34.46 -47.07
CA CYS A 46 38.56 33.26 -46.98
C CYS A 46 39.08 32.86 -45.59
N LEU A 47 38.42 31.85 -45.00
CA LEU A 47 39.03 30.55 -44.73
C LEU A 47 37.95 29.59 -44.22
N SER A 48 37.32 28.91 -45.18
CA SER A 48 36.69 27.62 -44.99
C SER A 48 37.77 26.59 -44.63
N SER A 49 38.06 26.40 -43.35
CA SER A 49 38.78 25.25 -42.77
C SER A 49 38.89 25.43 -41.25
N PHE A 50 37.77 25.35 -40.54
CA PHE A 50 37.80 24.93 -39.15
C PHE A 50 36.83 23.77 -39.01
N SER A 51 37.42 22.58 -39.05
CA SER A 51 36.81 21.35 -38.60
C SER A 51 36.11 21.62 -37.27
N ILE A 52 34.80 21.39 -37.26
CA ILE A 52 34.00 21.32 -36.05
C ILE A 52 34.61 20.19 -35.22
N LEU A 53 35.38 20.56 -34.19
CA LEU A 53 35.64 19.68 -33.07
C LEU A 53 34.28 19.39 -32.44
N SER A 54 33.77 18.20 -32.71
CA SER A 54 32.71 17.58 -31.93
C SER A 54 33.08 17.66 -30.44
N PRO A 55 32.18 18.07 -29.54
CA PRO A 55 32.43 17.93 -28.11
C PRO A 55 32.23 16.45 -27.77
N SER A 56 33.25 15.62 -27.97
CA SER A 56 33.34 14.35 -27.26
C SER A 56 33.61 14.69 -25.79
N LEU A 57 32.53 14.90 -25.01
CA LEU A 57 32.62 14.82 -23.56
C LEU A 57 33.12 13.41 -23.21
N TYR A 58 34.24 13.34 -22.50
CA TYR A 58 34.89 12.08 -22.13
C TYR A 58 34.06 11.34 -21.06
N ALA A 59 33.01 10.63 -21.46
CA ALA A 59 32.51 9.53 -20.65
C ALA A 59 33.50 8.37 -20.77
N GLN A 60 34.02 7.85 -19.65
CA GLN A 60 34.81 6.63 -19.69
C GLN A 60 33.86 5.46 -19.96
N SER A 61 34.05 4.76 -21.07
CA SER A 61 33.34 3.53 -21.42
C SER A 61 34.20 2.32 -21.09
N PHE A 62 33.62 1.31 -20.44
CA PHE A 62 34.27 0.04 -20.13
C PHE A 62 33.60 -1.07 -20.94
N ASP A 63 34.41 -1.79 -21.72
CA ASP A 63 33.96 -2.96 -22.47
C ASP A 63 34.04 -4.19 -21.56
N VAL A 64 32.90 -4.86 -21.38
CA VAL A 64 32.80 -6.11 -20.64
C VAL A 64 33.25 -7.25 -21.55
N LYS A 65 34.35 -7.92 -21.21
CA LYS A 65 34.93 -8.97 -22.07
C LYS A 65 34.26 -10.33 -21.92
N THR A 66 33.85 -10.66 -20.69
CA THR A 66 33.23 -11.93 -20.31
C THR A 66 32.07 -11.65 -19.39
N ALA A 67 31.05 -12.50 -19.40
CA ALA A 67 29.91 -12.31 -18.53
C ALA A 67 30.31 -12.46 -17.05
N ASP A 68 30.06 -11.43 -16.25
CA ASP A 68 30.41 -11.41 -14.83
C ASP A 68 29.47 -10.46 -14.05
N ARG A 69 29.48 -10.57 -12.72
CA ARG A 69 28.69 -9.69 -11.85
C ARG A 69 29.19 -8.25 -11.89
N MET A 70 28.26 -7.30 -11.88
CA MET A 70 28.59 -5.87 -11.85
C MET A 70 29.49 -5.52 -10.69
N SER A 71 29.22 -6.06 -9.50
CA SER A 71 30.08 -5.86 -8.32
C SER A 71 31.54 -6.22 -8.56
N VAL A 72 31.81 -7.31 -9.28
CA VAL A 72 33.16 -7.77 -9.64
C VAL A 72 33.76 -6.84 -10.69
N VAL A 73 32.98 -6.51 -11.73
CA VAL A 73 33.41 -5.61 -12.80
C VAL A 73 33.75 -4.22 -12.25
N ILE A 74 32.96 -3.68 -11.31
CA ILE A 74 33.15 -2.35 -10.71
C ILE A 74 33.92 -2.33 -9.39
N GLY A 75 34.46 -3.49 -8.97
CA GLY A 75 35.11 -3.70 -7.69
C GLY A 75 36.44 -2.95 -7.51
N LYS A 76 36.84 -2.75 -6.24
CA LYS A 76 38.00 -1.93 -5.84
C LYS A 76 39.35 -2.38 -6.39
N ASP A 77 39.47 -3.66 -6.75
CA ASP A 77 40.74 -4.25 -7.21
C ASP A 77 40.85 -4.23 -8.74
N ASN A 78 39.87 -3.66 -9.46
CA ASN A 78 39.92 -3.57 -10.91
C ASN A 78 40.74 -2.34 -11.37
N PRO A 79 41.94 -2.52 -11.96
CA PRO A 79 42.83 -1.42 -12.33
C PRO A 79 42.26 -0.50 -13.41
N SER A 80 41.29 -1.00 -14.21
CA SER A 80 40.63 -0.21 -15.25
C SER A 80 39.69 0.85 -14.71
N LEU A 81 39.43 0.88 -13.39
CA LEU A 81 38.48 1.81 -12.75
C LEU A 81 39.12 2.92 -11.91
N LEU A 82 40.43 3.11 -12.07
CA LEU A 82 41.11 4.29 -11.57
C LEU A 82 40.95 5.44 -12.57
N THR A 83 40.72 6.66 -12.09
CA THR A 83 40.85 7.83 -12.95
C THR A 83 42.29 7.92 -13.48
N LYS A 84 42.53 8.72 -14.53
CA LYS A 84 43.89 8.94 -15.05
C LYS A 84 44.89 9.42 -13.98
N ASP A 85 44.38 9.99 -12.90
CA ASP A 85 45.13 10.52 -11.75
C ASP A 85 45.22 9.54 -10.56
N GLY A 86 44.70 8.32 -10.70
CA GLY A 86 44.73 7.30 -9.64
C GLY A 86 43.65 7.47 -8.55
N GLU A 87 42.69 8.39 -8.73
CA GLU A 87 41.57 8.57 -7.81
C GLU A 87 40.44 7.57 -8.11
N LYS A 88 39.60 7.31 -7.09
CA LYS A 88 38.44 6.42 -7.24
C LYS A 88 37.38 7.09 -8.10
N MET A 89 36.88 6.36 -9.10
CA MET A 89 35.75 6.83 -9.91
C MET A 89 34.50 7.06 -9.06
N ASN A 90 33.79 8.16 -9.33
CA ASN A 90 32.49 8.43 -8.73
C ASN A 90 31.44 7.54 -9.40
N LEU A 91 30.77 6.69 -8.64
CA LEU A 91 29.80 5.74 -9.19
C LEU A 91 28.35 6.26 -9.19
N GLN A 92 28.05 7.41 -8.59
CA GLN A 92 26.67 7.94 -8.53
C GLN A 92 26.08 8.31 -9.92
N GLY A 93 26.92 8.42 -10.95
CA GLY A 93 26.49 8.67 -12.34
C GLY A 93 26.57 7.43 -13.24
N LEU A 94 26.99 6.27 -12.72
CA LEU A 94 27.21 5.06 -13.51
C LEU A 94 25.95 4.68 -14.30
N MET A 95 26.16 4.32 -15.55
CA MET A 95 25.12 3.85 -16.47
C MET A 95 25.47 2.44 -16.92
N TRP A 96 24.57 1.50 -16.64
CA TRP A 96 24.56 0.18 -17.24
C TRP A 96 23.66 0.21 -18.47
N ASN A 97 24.24 0.11 -19.65
CA ASN A 97 23.52 0.15 -20.91
C ASN A 97 23.44 -1.25 -21.51
N THR A 98 22.23 -1.71 -21.81
CA THR A 98 21.99 -3.00 -22.47
C THR A 98 21.23 -2.79 -23.79
N PRO A 99 21.61 -3.49 -24.88
CA PRO A 99 20.87 -3.47 -26.13
C PRO A 99 19.41 -3.90 -26.00
N SER A 100 19.07 -4.75 -25.03
CA SER A 100 17.71 -5.27 -24.85
C SER A 100 16.70 -4.18 -24.46
N GLU A 101 17.16 -3.06 -23.90
CA GLU A 101 16.27 -1.98 -23.45
C GLU A 101 16.08 -0.87 -24.49
N ILE A 102 16.87 -0.87 -25.58
CA ILE A 102 16.80 0.18 -26.62
C ILE A 102 15.40 0.23 -27.22
N SER A 103 14.83 -0.91 -27.62
CA SER A 103 13.49 -0.94 -28.23
C SER A 103 12.39 -0.50 -27.26
N ALA A 104 12.45 -0.91 -25.99
CA ALA A 104 11.45 -0.52 -24.99
C ALA A 104 11.51 0.98 -24.65
N GLN A 105 12.71 1.54 -24.54
CA GLN A 105 12.90 2.97 -24.33
C GLN A 105 12.49 3.79 -25.55
N GLN A 106 12.72 3.29 -26.77
CA GLN A 106 12.23 3.91 -27.99
C GLN A 106 10.71 3.92 -28.04
N GLN A 107 10.06 2.81 -27.67
CA GLN A 107 8.60 2.75 -27.57
C GLN A 107 8.06 3.78 -26.56
N LEU A 108 8.65 3.89 -25.36
CA LEU A 108 8.26 4.90 -24.37
C LEU A 108 8.42 6.32 -24.92
N LYS A 109 9.52 6.60 -25.62
CA LYS A 109 9.74 7.89 -26.29
C LYS A 109 8.66 8.18 -27.33
N ASP A 110 8.31 7.20 -28.15
CA ASP A 110 7.27 7.34 -29.18
C ASP A 110 5.88 7.54 -28.56
N GLU A 111 5.55 6.84 -27.46
CA GLU A 111 4.30 7.03 -26.70
C GLU A 111 4.20 8.46 -26.13
N LEU A 112 5.28 8.99 -25.56
CA LEU A 112 5.35 10.38 -25.09
C LEU A 112 5.12 11.37 -26.24
N LEU A 113 5.77 11.16 -27.39
CA LEU A 113 5.62 12.04 -28.55
C LEU A 113 4.22 11.95 -29.19
N ASN A 114 3.65 10.76 -29.27
CA ASN A 114 2.29 10.54 -29.76
C ASN A 114 1.26 11.23 -28.84
N TYR A 115 1.44 11.15 -27.52
CA TYR A 115 0.60 11.88 -26.57
C TYR A 115 0.64 13.40 -26.83
N LEU A 116 1.83 13.98 -27.02
CA LEU A 116 1.97 15.41 -27.33
C LEU A 116 1.39 15.78 -28.70
N SER A 117 1.54 14.93 -29.72
CA SER A 117 0.95 15.14 -31.05
C SER A 117 -0.58 15.15 -31.00
N ASN A 118 -1.18 14.21 -30.26
CA ASN A 118 -2.62 14.17 -30.04
C ASN A 118 -3.13 15.46 -29.36
N LEU A 119 -2.41 15.97 -28.34
CA LEU A 119 -2.74 17.24 -27.70
C LEU A 119 -2.63 18.45 -28.65
N GLN A 120 -1.71 18.43 -29.62
CA GLN A 120 -1.60 19.49 -30.64
C GLN A 120 -2.74 19.46 -31.67
N SER A 121 -3.33 18.29 -31.92
CA SER A 121 -4.37 18.09 -32.94
C SER A 121 -5.78 18.57 -32.53
N ILE A 122 -5.96 18.97 -31.26
CA ILE A 122 -7.22 19.47 -30.73
C ILE A 122 -7.63 20.77 -31.47
N PRO A 123 -8.76 20.80 -32.20
CA PRO A 123 -9.11 21.94 -33.06
C PRO A 123 -9.35 23.23 -32.26
N SER A 124 -8.57 24.27 -32.55
CA SER A 124 -8.73 25.64 -32.05
C SER A 124 -9.97 26.36 -32.65
N LYS A 125 -11.09 25.65 -32.87
CA LYS A 125 -12.26 26.14 -33.61
C LYS A 125 -13.11 27.18 -32.86
N ASN A 126 -12.86 27.42 -31.57
CA ASN A 126 -13.57 28.45 -30.80
C ASN A 126 -12.69 29.63 -30.38
N ALA A 127 -11.47 29.79 -30.91
CA ALA A 127 -10.62 30.95 -30.56
C ALA A 127 -11.14 32.28 -31.15
N ASN A 128 -11.94 32.25 -32.21
CA ASN A 128 -12.42 33.46 -32.90
C ASN A 128 -13.81 33.97 -32.45
N ASN A 129 -14.52 33.23 -31.59
CA ASN A 129 -15.84 33.64 -31.05
C ASN A 129 -15.80 33.99 -29.54
N VAL A 130 -14.60 34.22 -28.98
CA VAL A 130 -14.42 34.66 -27.58
C VAL A 130 -14.07 36.16 -27.52
N THR A 131 -14.77 36.96 -28.33
CA THR A 131 -14.75 38.43 -28.20
C THR A 131 -15.98 38.99 -27.47
N ALA A 132 -16.95 38.14 -27.08
CA ALA A 132 -18.21 38.61 -26.48
C ALA A 132 -18.56 38.02 -25.10
N LEU A 133 -17.75 37.16 -24.48
CA LEU A 133 -18.00 36.70 -23.11
C LEU A 133 -16.72 36.68 -22.25
N ASP A 134 -16.70 37.66 -21.35
CA ASP A 134 -15.91 37.79 -20.13
C ASP A 134 -14.46 38.29 -20.23
N SER A 135 -14.32 39.60 -20.02
CA SER A 135 -13.08 40.31 -19.71
C SER A 135 -12.49 39.96 -18.32
N ARG A 136 -13.06 39.00 -17.57
CA ARG A 136 -12.57 38.55 -16.25
C ARG A 136 -11.68 37.30 -16.27
N THR A 137 -11.51 36.60 -17.39
CA THR A 137 -10.77 35.32 -17.48
C THR A 137 -9.42 35.39 -18.21
N LYS A 138 -8.74 36.55 -18.22
CA LYS A 138 -7.39 36.73 -18.83
C LYS A 138 -6.26 35.91 -18.18
N ASN A 139 -6.51 35.09 -17.15
CA ASN A 139 -5.49 34.52 -16.27
C ASN A 139 -5.46 32.98 -16.17
N THR A 140 -6.16 32.25 -17.04
CA THR A 140 -6.07 30.77 -17.07
C THR A 140 -4.87 30.36 -17.95
N PRO A 141 -3.78 29.80 -17.40
CA PRO A 141 -2.68 29.31 -18.20
C PRO A 141 -3.11 28.03 -18.91
N SER A 142 -3.32 28.12 -20.23
CA SER A 142 -3.48 26.98 -21.12
C SER A 142 -2.13 26.61 -21.75
N LEU A 143 -1.90 25.32 -22.05
CA LEU A 143 -0.75 24.93 -22.86
C LEU A 143 -0.85 25.60 -24.24
N LYS A 144 0.09 26.49 -24.56
CA LYS A 144 0.21 27.02 -25.92
C LYS A 144 0.72 25.91 -26.83
N VAL A 145 0.18 25.81 -28.04
CA VAL A 145 0.64 24.86 -29.09
C VAL A 145 2.16 24.97 -29.29
N SER A 146 2.72 26.17 -29.24
CA SER A 146 4.17 26.41 -29.29
C SER A 146 4.95 25.76 -28.15
N GLY A 147 4.39 25.72 -26.93
CA GLY A 147 5.01 25.07 -25.77
C GLY A 147 5.01 23.55 -25.88
N ILE A 148 3.92 22.98 -26.41
CA ILE A 148 3.84 21.53 -26.70
C ILE A 148 4.85 21.16 -27.81
N ALA A 149 5.01 22.00 -28.83
CA ALA A 149 6.00 21.79 -29.89
C ALA A 149 7.45 21.88 -29.38
N ASN A 150 7.73 22.83 -28.47
CA ASN A 150 9.03 22.94 -27.82
C ASN A 150 9.34 21.70 -26.97
N LEU A 151 8.40 21.25 -26.14
CA LEU A 151 8.58 20.04 -25.34
C LEU A 151 8.75 18.80 -26.23
N SER A 152 8.00 18.69 -27.32
CA SER A 152 8.17 17.61 -28.31
C SER A 152 9.60 17.62 -28.88
N THR A 153 10.15 18.80 -29.17
CA THR A 153 11.53 18.96 -29.65
C THR A 153 12.55 18.53 -28.58
N VAL A 154 12.31 18.88 -27.31
CA VAL A 154 13.15 18.45 -26.18
C VAL A 154 13.15 16.92 -26.06
N ILE A 155 11.98 16.28 -26.08
CA ILE A 155 11.88 14.81 -26.01
C ILE A 155 12.53 14.16 -27.24
N GLN A 156 12.36 14.73 -28.43
CA GLN A 156 13.02 14.25 -29.64
C GLN A 156 14.55 14.30 -29.56
N SER A 157 15.12 15.36 -28.96
CA SER A 157 16.57 15.51 -28.81
C SER A 157 17.20 14.54 -27.80
N LEU A 158 16.43 14.01 -26.84
CA LEU A 158 16.95 13.08 -25.84
C LEU A 158 17.25 11.71 -26.47
N PRO A 159 18.46 11.15 -26.31
CA PRO A 159 18.80 9.85 -26.88
C PRO A 159 18.07 8.70 -26.17
N VAL A 160 17.92 7.59 -26.90
CA VAL A 160 17.62 6.29 -26.29
C VAL A 160 18.95 5.67 -25.86
N THR A 161 19.14 5.50 -24.55
CA THR A 161 20.44 5.11 -24.00
C THR A 161 20.58 3.60 -23.81
N GLY A 162 19.48 2.89 -23.61
CA GLY A 162 19.49 1.51 -23.12
C GLY A 162 19.87 1.39 -21.64
N ARG A 163 19.90 2.49 -20.88
CA ARG A 163 20.27 2.49 -19.45
C ARG A 163 19.25 1.70 -18.64
N VAL A 164 19.72 0.74 -17.84
CA VAL A 164 18.97 0.11 -16.75
C VAL A 164 19.31 0.81 -15.44
N LEU A 165 18.29 1.10 -14.64
CA LEU A 165 18.45 1.73 -13.34
C LEU A 165 18.90 0.69 -12.31
N LEU A 166 19.95 1.02 -11.56
CA LEU A 166 20.44 0.19 -10.46
C LEU A 166 19.87 0.70 -9.13
N PRO A 167 19.50 -0.19 -8.20
CA PRO A 167 19.08 0.22 -6.85
C PRO A 167 20.20 0.94 -6.07
N ALA A 168 21.46 0.56 -6.34
CA ALA A 168 22.64 1.24 -5.85
C ALA A 168 23.84 0.99 -6.79
N ASN A 169 24.78 1.93 -6.81
CA ASN A 169 25.99 1.85 -7.62
C ASN A 169 27.24 1.53 -6.79
N ASP A 170 27.09 1.13 -5.52
CA ASP A 170 28.21 0.75 -4.65
C ASP A 170 28.53 -0.75 -4.82
N PRO A 171 29.77 -1.13 -5.20
CA PRO A 171 30.13 -2.52 -5.44
C PRO A 171 29.94 -3.41 -4.21
N ARG A 172 30.25 -2.93 -3.00
CA ARG A 172 30.07 -3.73 -1.77
C ARG A 172 28.61 -3.91 -1.43
N TRP A 173 27.78 -2.90 -1.71
CA TRP A 173 26.35 -3.03 -1.56
C TRP A 173 25.80 -4.08 -2.53
N LEU A 174 26.27 -4.10 -3.78
CA LEU A 174 25.89 -5.12 -4.76
C LEU A 174 26.38 -6.53 -4.36
N GLU A 175 27.61 -6.67 -3.85
CA GLU A 175 28.16 -7.95 -3.35
C GLU A 175 27.26 -8.59 -2.27
N ILE A 176 26.74 -7.77 -1.35
CA ILE A 176 25.86 -8.25 -0.28
C ILE A 176 24.38 -8.35 -0.69
N HIS A 177 24.01 -7.84 -1.87
CA HIS A 177 22.67 -7.96 -2.48
C HIS A 177 22.75 -8.62 -3.86
N PRO A 178 23.15 -9.91 -3.97
CA PRO A 178 23.40 -10.57 -5.25
C PRO A 178 22.19 -10.61 -6.20
N GLN A 179 20.96 -10.54 -5.67
CA GLN A 179 19.74 -10.47 -6.49
C GLN A 179 19.54 -9.11 -7.18
N GLN A 180 20.18 -8.07 -6.65
CA GLN A 180 20.19 -6.70 -7.19
C GLN A 180 21.49 -6.37 -7.92
N ASP A 181 22.41 -7.34 -7.99
CA ASP A 181 23.67 -7.28 -8.69
C ASP A 181 23.54 -7.97 -10.07
N PRO A 182 23.48 -7.21 -11.17
CA PRO A 182 23.27 -7.79 -12.49
C PRO A 182 24.48 -8.59 -12.95
N ILE A 183 24.23 -9.71 -13.63
CA ILE A 183 25.23 -10.41 -14.45
C ILE A 183 25.28 -9.71 -15.80
N ILE A 184 26.36 -8.99 -16.04
CA ILE A 184 26.57 -8.19 -17.24
C ILE A 184 27.13 -9.08 -18.33
N SER A 185 26.65 -8.97 -19.56
CA SER A 185 27.16 -9.72 -20.72
C SER A 185 28.18 -8.91 -21.53
N SER A 186 28.89 -9.56 -22.45
CA SER A 186 29.79 -8.89 -23.40
C SER A 186 29.09 -7.94 -24.38
N LYS A 187 27.75 -7.99 -24.46
CA LYS A 187 26.94 -7.08 -25.30
C LYS A 187 26.53 -5.81 -24.56
N ASP A 188 26.73 -5.75 -23.24
CA ASP A 188 26.38 -4.59 -22.44
C ASP A 188 27.56 -3.60 -22.39
N SER A 189 27.26 -2.34 -22.08
CA SER A 189 28.24 -1.27 -21.96
C SER A 189 28.09 -0.57 -20.62
N LEU A 190 29.23 -0.29 -19.96
CA LEU A 190 29.26 0.54 -18.76
C LEU A 190 29.82 1.91 -19.10
N LYS A 191 29.09 2.97 -18.73
CA LYS A 191 29.53 4.35 -18.91
C LYS A 191 29.57 5.06 -17.57
N ASN A 192 30.68 5.73 -17.27
CA ASN A 192 30.76 6.62 -16.12
C ASN A 192 30.91 8.08 -16.57
N PRO A 193 29.80 8.80 -16.74
CA PRO A 193 29.81 10.20 -17.15
C PRO A 193 30.39 11.13 -16.07
N GLU A 194 31.21 12.10 -16.48
CA GLU A 194 31.65 13.18 -15.59
C GLU A 194 30.45 14.03 -15.14
N ARG A 195 30.37 14.30 -13.84
CA ARG A 195 29.30 15.10 -13.24
C ARG A 195 29.76 16.54 -13.13
N LYS A 196 29.07 17.46 -13.82
CA LYS A 196 29.30 18.89 -13.63
C LYS A 196 28.46 19.37 -12.45
N ASN A 197 28.87 20.48 -11.82
CA ASN A 197 28.14 21.08 -10.70
C ASN A 197 26.92 21.87 -11.19
N THR A 198 25.99 21.21 -11.87
CA THR A 198 24.80 21.82 -12.47
C THR A 198 23.54 21.00 -12.18
N VAL A 199 22.36 21.59 -12.38
CA VAL A 199 21.04 20.96 -12.32
C VAL A 199 20.28 21.43 -13.56
N THR A 200 19.67 20.51 -14.30
CA THR A 200 18.90 20.85 -15.50
C THR A 200 17.40 20.81 -15.21
N LEU A 201 16.71 21.91 -15.47
CA LEU A 201 15.28 22.05 -15.26
C LEU A 201 14.55 22.15 -16.60
N ILE A 202 13.49 21.36 -16.78
CA ILE A 202 12.60 21.38 -17.95
C ILE A 202 11.22 21.86 -17.50
N GLN A 203 10.69 22.91 -18.13
CA GLN A 203 9.36 23.45 -17.87
C GLN A 203 8.31 22.88 -18.83
N GLY A 204 7.04 22.90 -18.41
CA GLY A 204 5.91 22.41 -19.18
C GLY A 204 5.71 23.09 -20.56
N ASP A 205 6.29 24.27 -20.78
CA ASP A 205 6.31 24.95 -22.08
C ASP A 205 7.53 24.60 -22.94
N GLY A 206 8.31 23.60 -22.54
CA GLY A 206 9.49 23.10 -23.25
C GLY A 206 10.77 23.94 -23.03
N ARG A 207 10.75 24.94 -22.14
CA ARG A 207 11.98 25.68 -21.79
C ARG A 207 12.92 24.82 -20.93
N VAL A 208 14.22 24.92 -21.22
CA VAL A 208 15.27 24.18 -20.53
C VAL A 208 16.26 25.16 -19.90
N CYS A 209 16.51 25.03 -18.60
CA CYS A 209 17.47 25.85 -17.86
C CYS A 209 18.55 24.97 -17.24
N VAL A 210 19.81 25.36 -17.42
CA VAL A 210 20.95 24.76 -16.73
C VAL A 210 21.37 25.72 -15.63
N ILE A 211 21.33 25.24 -14.39
CA ILE A 211 21.49 26.06 -13.18
C ILE A 211 22.68 25.51 -12.37
N PRO A 212 23.57 26.35 -11.83
CA PRO A 212 24.62 25.91 -10.91
C PRO A 212 24.06 25.14 -9.71
N PHE A 213 24.69 24.02 -9.35
CA PHE A 213 24.32 23.23 -8.19
C PHE A 213 24.76 23.91 -6.89
N LYS A 214 23.85 23.99 -5.91
CA LYS A 214 24.12 24.43 -4.54
C LYS A 214 23.65 23.36 -3.54
N ARG A 215 24.48 23.10 -2.53
CA ARG A 215 24.19 22.12 -1.48
C ARG A 215 23.02 22.57 -0.61
N SER A 216 22.19 21.63 -0.18
CA SER A 216 21.07 21.84 0.76
C SER A 216 20.04 22.87 0.29
N VAL A 217 19.79 22.94 -1.02
CA VAL A 217 18.76 23.80 -1.63
C VAL A 217 17.64 22.93 -2.19
N TYR A 218 16.39 23.22 -1.84
CA TYR A 218 15.21 22.47 -2.33
C TYR A 218 14.86 22.80 -3.78
N ALA A 219 14.12 21.90 -4.45
CA ALA A 219 13.73 22.03 -5.85
C ALA A 219 12.96 23.33 -6.14
N VAL A 220 12.14 23.82 -5.19
CA VAL A 220 11.37 25.07 -5.35
C VAL A 220 12.26 26.27 -5.67
N HIS A 221 13.47 26.35 -5.14
CA HIS A 221 14.37 27.47 -5.41
C HIS A 221 14.94 27.42 -6.82
N TYR A 222 15.30 26.23 -7.31
CA TYR A 222 15.72 26.04 -8.70
C TYR A 222 14.61 26.44 -9.67
N THR A 223 13.34 26.13 -9.36
CA THR A 223 12.19 26.46 -10.23
C THR A 223 11.96 27.96 -10.38
N LYS A 224 12.22 28.75 -9.32
CA LYS A 224 12.11 30.21 -9.33
C LYS A 224 13.13 30.89 -10.25
N LEU A 225 14.26 30.24 -10.54
CA LEU A 225 15.33 30.81 -11.36
C LEU A 225 15.07 30.65 -12.87
N CYS A 226 14.30 29.64 -13.26
CA CYS A 226 13.97 29.33 -14.65
C CYS A 226 12.62 29.91 -15.11
N SER A 227 11.78 30.40 -14.18
CA SER A 227 10.47 30.96 -14.50
C SER A 227 10.52 32.48 -14.72
N ASN A 228 10.17 32.93 -15.93
CA ASN A 228 9.71 34.30 -16.19
C ASN A 228 8.18 34.44 -16.06
N SER A 229 7.49 33.34 -15.74
CA SER A 229 6.03 33.33 -15.61
C SER A 229 5.59 33.74 -14.22
N SER A 230 4.51 34.52 -14.14
CA SER A 230 3.79 34.86 -12.91
C SER A 230 3.09 33.65 -12.27
N THR A 231 2.99 32.51 -12.98
CA THR A 231 2.34 31.29 -12.48
C THR A 231 3.31 30.40 -11.74
N LYS A 232 3.09 30.19 -10.43
CA LYS A 232 3.86 29.25 -9.61
C LYS A 232 3.39 27.81 -9.87
N PRO A 233 4.30 26.87 -10.18
CA PRO A 233 3.96 25.44 -10.32
C PRO A 233 3.66 24.82 -8.95
N ASP A 234 2.78 23.81 -8.93
CA ASP A 234 2.42 23.11 -7.69
C ASP A 234 3.32 21.90 -7.40
N TRP A 235 3.78 21.21 -8.45
CA TRP A 235 4.54 19.97 -8.36
C TRP A 235 5.74 19.99 -9.30
N ALA A 236 6.77 19.22 -8.96
CA ALA A 236 7.84 18.84 -9.87
C ALA A 236 8.25 17.39 -9.64
N TRP A 237 8.95 16.84 -10.62
CA TRP A 237 9.63 15.56 -10.53
C TRP A 237 11.13 15.83 -10.49
N VAL A 238 11.79 15.42 -9.41
CA VAL A 238 13.24 15.48 -9.26
C VAL A 238 13.78 14.10 -9.61
N ILE A 239 14.68 14.05 -10.58
CA ILE A 239 15.34 12.83 -11.03
C ILE A 239 16.83 12.99 -10.73
N GLN A 240 17.32 12.20 -9.78
CA GLN A 240 18.72 12.23 -9.35
C GLN A 240 19.63 11.61 -10.42
N ALA A 241 20.94 11.85 -10.33
CA ALA A 241 21.93 11.36 -11.31
C ALA A 241 22.01 9.82 -11.40
N ASP A 242 21.73 9.13 -10.29
CA ASP A 242 21.61 7.67 -10.20
C ASP A 242 20.29 7.14 -10.80
N GLY A 243 19.34 8.03 -11.12
CA GLY A 243 18.03 7.70 -11.67
C GLY A 243 16.92 7.60 -10.64
N ALA A 244 17.17 7.88 -9.34
CA ALA A 244 16.11 7.93 -8.35
C ALA A 244 15.11 9.07 -8.65
N ILE A 245 13.81 8.76 -8.64
CA ILE A 245 12.73 9.69 -9.00
C ILE A 245 11.91 10.06 -7.76
N GLU A 246 11.68 11.35 -7.54
CA GLU A 246 10.84 11.86 -6.46
C GLU A 246 9.88 12.94 -6.97
N LYS A 247 8.57 12.79 -6.70
CA LYS A 247 7.60 13.87 -6.91
C LYS A 247 7.59 14.80 -5.71
N VAL A 248 7.92 16.07 -5.93
CA VAL A 248 8.10 17.07 -4.86
C VAL A 248 7.05 18.19 -4.95
N SER A 249 6.64 18.70 -3.80
CA SER A 249 5.75 19.87 -3.69
C SER A 249 6.51 21.17 -3.87
N LEU A 250 5.93 22.13 -4.61
CA LEU A 250 6.52 23.44 -4.87
C LEU A 250 5.69 24.61 -4.32
N SER A 251 4.42 24.38 -3.96
CA SER A 251 3.48 25.40 -3.49
C SER A 251 3.28 25.36 -1.98
N SER A 252 2.78 26.46 -1.41
CA SER A 252 2.53 26.56 0.03
C SER A 252 1.35 25.72 0.52
N TRP A 253 0.38 25.42 -0.35
CA TRP A 253 -0.81 24.63 0.00
C TRP A 253 -0.52 23.11 0.05
N ASN A 254 0.45 22.63 -0.73
CA ASN A 254 0.81 21.20 -0.80
C ASN A 254 2.20 20.90 -0.21
N ALA A 255 2.77 21.82 0.56
CA ALA A 255 4.13 21.73 1.04
C ALA A 255 4.39 20.47 1.86
N LYS A 256 5.42 19.71 1.48
CA LYS A 256 5.92 18.52 2.17
C LYS A 256 7.44 18.46 2.13
N THR A 257 8.01 17.85 3.16
CA THR A 257 9.45 17.59 3.22
C THR A 257 9.87 16.74 2.02
N GLN A 258 11.00 17.09 1.41
CA GLN A 258 11.52 16.48 0.18
C GLN A 258 13.05 16.33 0.27
N ASN A 259 13.64 15.42 -0.51
CA ASN A 259 15.10 15.35 -0.60
C ASN A 259 15.67 16.53 -1.41
N TYR A 260 16.95 16.84 -1.18
CA TYR A 260 17.65 17.85 -1.97
C TYR A 260 18.02 17.29 -3.36
N PRO A 261 17.82 18.04 -4.45
CA PRO A 261 18.43 17.73 -5.74
C PRO A 261 19.95 17.69 -5.59
N ALA A 262 20.60 16.66 -6.12
CA ALA A 262 22.05 16.58 -6.16
C ALA A 262 22.59 17.14 -7.50
N ALA A 263 23.90 17.37 -7.65
CA ALA A 263 24.48 17.79 -8.95
C ALA A 263 24.11 16.81 -10.10
N GLY A 264 24.01 17.26 -11.33
CA GLY A 264 23.54 16.46 -12.46
C GLY A 264 22.09 15.98 -12.38
N SER A 265 21.26 16.49 -11.46
CA SER A 265 19.84 16.11 -11.38
C SER A 265 19.02 16.79 -12.48
N TRP A 266 17.97 16.10 -12.93
CA TRP A 266 16.90 16.68 -13.74
C TRP A 266 15.74 17.14 -12.85
N ILE A 267 15.12 18.25 -13.19
CA ILE A 267 13.87 18.72 -12.57
C ILE A 267 12.82 18.94 -13.67
N TRP A 268 11.79 18.11 -13.72
CA TRP A 268 10.65 18.28 -14.62
C TRP A 268 9.51 19.02 -13.91
N VAL A 269 9.05 20.12 -14.47
CA VAL A 269 8.01 21.00 -13.90
C VAL A 269 6.82 21.08 -14.86
N PRO A 270 5.78 20.23 -14.69
CA PRO A 270 4.59 20.29 -15.54
C PRO A 270 3.79 21.58 -15.31
N THR A 271 3.01 21.99 -16.32
CA THR A 271 2.13 23.16 -16.22
C THR A 271 1.02 22.89 -15.19
N PRO A 272 0.80 23.78 -14.20
CA PRO A 272 -0.18 23.56 -13.15
C PRO A 272 -1.64 23.59 -13.68
N HIS A 273 -2.45 22.63 -13.24
CA HIS A 273 -3.91 22.64 -13.44
C HIS A 273 -4.55 23.76 -12.60
N LYS A 274 -5.66 24.36 -13.05
CA LYS A 274 -6.41 25.36 -12.26
C LYS A 274 -7.92 25.16 -12.38
N GLY A 275 -8.66 25.49 -11.32
CA GLY A 275 -10.12 25.58 -11.36
C GLY A 275 -10.82 24.21 -11.44
N LEU A 276 -11.86 24.13 -12.26
CA LEU A 276 -12.73 22.95 -12.39
C LEU A 276 -11.99 21.72 -12.93
N ASP A 277 -10.90 21.91 -13.67
CA ASP A 277 -10.09 20.82 -14.25
C ASP A 277 -9.33 20.01 -13.19
N GLN A 278 -9.06 20.60 -12.03
CA GLN A 278 -8.51 19.86 -10.88
C GLN A 278 -9.58 18.96 -10.23
N LEU A 279 -10.86 19.33 -10.31
CA LEU A 279 -11.96 18.51 -9.78
C LEU A 279 -12.20 17.29 -10.65
N THR A 280 -12.14 17.43 -11.97
CA THR A 280 -12.34 16.28 -12.88
C THR A 280 -11.24 15.23 -12.66
N GLN A 281 -10.01 15.62 -12.35
CA GLN A 281 -8.92 14.68 -12.01
C GLN A 281 -9.11 13.94 -10.68
N GLN A 282 -9.92 14.47 -9.77
CA GLN A 282 -10.26 13.79 -8.52
C GLN A 282 -11.30 12.69 -8.71
N LEU A 283 -11.95 12.65 -9.88
CA LEU A 283 -13.00 11.66 -10.15
C LEU A 283 -12.39 10.30 -10.52
N PRO A 284 -12.86 9.18 -9.93
CA PRO A 284 -12.28 7.85 -10.13
C PRO A 284 -12.21 7.35 -11.59
N TRP A 285 -13.01 7.93 -12.48
CA TRP A 285 -13.13 7.54 -13.89
C TRP A 285 -12.21 8.33 -14.85
N ASN A 286 -11.41 9.27 -14.34
CA ASN A 286 -10.57 10.16 -15.16
C ASN A 286 -9.08 9.74 -15.22
N THR A 287 -8.79 8.44 -15.14
CA THR A 287 -7.41 7.90 -15.08
C THR A 287 -6.67 7.91 -16.43
N SER A 288 -7.35 8.24 -17.53
CA SER A 288 -6.74 8.47 -18.84
C SER A 288 -6.89 9.95 -19.20
N GLY A 289 -5.78 10.70 -19.27
CA GLY A 289 -5.76 12.10 -19.68
C GLY A 289 -6.09 12.37 -21.15
N SER A 290 -7.02 11.60 -21.71
CA SER A 290 -7.73 11.87 -22.96
C SER A 290 -9.22 11.57 -22.72
N SER A 291 -9.95 12.53 -22.15
CA SER A 291 -11.41 12.43 -22.20
C SER A 291 -11.84 12.71 -23.63
N LYS A 292 -12.15 11.65 -24.40
CA LYS A 292 -13.19 11.76 -25.43
C LYS A 292 -14.54 11.90 -24.70
N SER A 293 -14.81 13.06 -24.10
CA SER A 293 -16.16 13.39 -23.66
C SER A 293 -16.88 14.09 -24.80
N ASN A 294 -17.91 13.45 -25.34
CA ASN A 294 -18.83 13.98 -26.36
C ASN A 294 -19.74 15.11 -25.81
N GLY A 295 -19.19 16.07 -25.05
CA GLY A 295 -19.91 17.22 -24.49
C GLY A 295 -19.40 18.55 -25.08
N PRO A 296 -20.26 19.56 -25.30
CA PRO A 296 -19.86 20.79 -25.96
C PRO A 296 -19.10 21.73 -25.00
N GLY A 297 -17.84 22.00 -25.34
CA GLY A 297 -17.16 23.25 -25.01
C GLY A 297 -16.18 23.19 -23.82
N TYR A 298 -14.95 23.66 -24.08
CA TYR A 298 -13.82 23.89 -23.15
C TYR A 298 -12.85 22.71 -22.96
N GLU A 299 -12.03 22.41 -23.97
CA GLU A 299 -10.79 21.62 -23.82
C GLU A 299 -9.61 22.55 -23.49
N PHE A 300 -9.14 22.54 -22.25
CA PHE A 300 -7.84 23.11 -21.89
C PHE A 300 -6.79 22.00 -21.90
N ALA A 301 -5.78 22.10 -22.77
CA ALA A 301 -4.69 21.12 -22.83
C ALA A 301 -3.81 21.25 -21.56
N TYR A 302 -3.70 20.16 -20.80
CA TYR A 302 -2.73 19.96 -19.71
C TYR A 302 -2.05 18.59 -19.88
N TYR A 303 -0.88 18.41 -19.27
CA TYR A 303 -0.24 17.09 -19.23
C TYR A 303 -0.90 16.23 -18.16
N SER A 304 -1.22 14.98 -18.50
CA SER A 304 -1.69 14.01 -17.52
C SER A 304 -0.59 13.67 -16.50
N GLU A 305 -1.02 13.23 -15.31
CA GLU A 305 -0.11 12.73 -14.28
C GLU A 305 0.71 11.53 -14.80
N LYS A 306 0.06 10.62 -15.54
CA LYS A 306 0.72 9.48 -16.20
C LYS A 306 1.82 9.93 -17.16
N PHE A 307 1.54 10.89 -18.06
CA PHE A 307 2.56 11.44 -18.95
C PHE A 307 3.75 12.02 -18.18
N SER A 308 3.50 12.74 -17.08
CA SER A 308 4.58 13.35 -16.29
C SER A 308 5.45 12.31 -15.59
N ALA A 309 4.85 11.22 -15.08
CA ALA A 309 5.57 10.10 -14.50
C ALA A 309 6.39 9.34 -15.56
N ASP A 310 5.78 9.03 -16.72
CA ASP A 310 6.43 8.35 -17.84
C ASP A 310 7.60 9.18 -18.39
N PHE A 311 7.46 10.51 -18.46
CA PHE A 311 8.54 11.40 -18.87
C PHE A 311 9.66 11.48 -17.82
N ALA A 312 9.34 11.50 -16.52
CA ALA A 312 10.34 11.43 -15.46
C ALA A 312 11.11 10.09 -15.50
N ALA A 313 10.42 8.98 -15.76
CA ALA A 313 11.05 7.67 -15.96
C ALA A 313 11.98 7.66 -17.18
N PHE A 314 11.56 8.29 -18.28
CA PHE A 314 12.41 8.45 -19.46
C PHE A 314 13.65 9.31 -19.16
N LEU A 315 13.52 10.42 -18.41
CA LEU A 315 14.65 11.25 -17.97
C LEU A 315 15.63 10.47 -17.07
N ALA A 316 15.16 9.55 -16.23
CA ALA A 316 16.03 8.71 -15.41
C ALA A 316 16.98 7.82 -16.25
N THR A 317 16.59 7.46 -17.48
CA THR A 317 17.45 6.72 -18.40
C THR A 317 18.63 7.53 -18.97
N GLN A 318 18.62 8.86 -18.81
CA GLN A 318 19.59 9.76 -19.46
C GLN A 318 20.93 9.88 -18.72
N GLY A 319 20.99 9.49 -17.43
CA GLY A 319 22.19 9.75 -16.62
C GLY A 319 22.20 11.16 -16.02
N PRO A 320 23.37 11.62 -15.54
CA PRO A 320 23.56 13.00 -15.12
C PRO A 320 23.18 13.98 -16.23
N SER A 321 22.50 15.06 -15.87
CA SER A 321 21.91 16.00 -16.83
C SER A 321 22.89 16.72 -17.76
N ASP A 322 24.16 16.66 -17.43
CA ASP A 322 25.23 17.40 -18.11
C ASP A 322 25.81 16.64 -19.31
N GLN A 323 25.31 15.43 -19.55
CA GLN A 323 25.70 14.54 -20.64
C GLN A 323 24.97 14.81 -21.95
N VAL A 324 23.76 15.36 -21.87
CA VAL A 324 23.02 15.78 -23.06
C VAL A 324 23.60 17.12 -23.49
N GLY A 325 24.13 17.16 -24.71
CA GLY A 325 24.82 18.35 -25.22
C GLY A 325 23.86 19.54 -25.20
N ILE A 326 24.25 20.67 -24.63
CA ILE A 326 23.40 21.88 -24.64
C ILE A 326 23.09 22.32 -26.09
N SER A 327 23.98 21.95 -27.03
CA SER A 327 23.81 22.08 -28.48
C SER A 327 22.88 21.05 -29.12
N GLU A 328 22.26 20.13 -28.37
CA GLU A 328 21.22 19.21 -28.86
C GLU A 328 19.81 19.82 -28.65
N PHE A 329 19.66 20.75 -27.69
CA PHE A 329 18.41 21.47 -27.41
C PHE A 329 18.17 22.71 -28.31
N VAL A 330 18.62 22.69 -29.57
CA VAL A 330 18.88 23.87 -30.44
C VAL A 330 17.72 24.85 -30.65
N LYS A 331 16.48 24.53 -30.25
CA LYS A 331 15.32 25.43 -30.39
C LYS A 331 14.62 25.82 -29.08
N ALA A 332 15.10 25.37 -27.91
CA ALA A 332 14.52 25.79 -26.63
C ALA A 332 15.06 27.18 -26.22
N ASP A 333 14.15 28.08 -25.80
CA ASP A 333 14.49 29.40 -25.27
C ASP A 333 15.41 29.25 -24.04
N ARG A 334 16.60 29.87 -24.10
CA ARG A 334 17.75 29.54 -23.25
C ARG A 334 17.90 30.56 -22.12
N THR A 335 18.07 30.06 -20.89
CA THR A 335 18.57 30.89 -19.78
C THR A 335 19.63 30.12 -18.99
N PHE A 336 20.89 30.52 -19.15
CA PHE A 336 21.96 30.17 -18.23
C PHE A 336 21.90 31.15 -17.06
N VAL A 337 21.75 30.65 -15.84
CA VAL A 337 21.70 31.49 -14.64
C VAL A 337 23.11 31.55 -14.07
N GLU A 338 23.75 32.72 -14.13
CA GLU A 338 25.07 32.91 -13.52
C GLU A 338 25.02 32.65 -12.01
N ASP A 339 26.10 32.12 -11.44
CA ASP A 339 26.22 31.82 -10.00
C ASP A 339 25.90 33.03 -9.12
N ILE A 340 26.33 34.22 -9.55
CA ILE A 340 26.08 35.49 -8.86
C ILE A 340 24.57 35.80 -8.83
N VAL A 341 23.82 35.49 -9.89
CA VAL A 341 22.36 35.67 -9.96
C VAL A 341 21.64 34.68 -9.05
N PHE A 342 22.16 33.45 -8.92
CA PHE A 342 21.66 32.47 -7.96
C PHE A 342 21.83 32.99 -6.52
N ASP A 343 23.05 33.38 -6.15
CA ASP A 343 23.37 33.82 -4.79
C ASP A 343 22.62 35.11 -4.42
N LEU A 344 22.49 36.08 -5.34
CA LEU A 344 21.69 37.30 -5.13
C LEU A 344 20.19 37.02 -4.95
N LYS A 345 19.64 35.98 -5.59
CA LYS A 345 18.23 35.60 -5.47
C LYS A 345 17.95 34.66 -4.28
N LEU A 346 18.97 33.96 -3.78
CA LEU A 346 18.86 33.05 -2.63
C LEU A 346 18.88 33.79 -1.28
N ASP A 347 19.55 34.94 -1.21
CA ASP A 347 19.92 35.63 0.06
C ASP A 347 18.78 36.42 0.73
N GLN A 348 17.64 36.66 0.09
CA GLN A 348 16.53 37.38 0.74
C GLN A 348 15.47 36.41 1.30
N SER A 349 15.68 35.98 2.55
CA SER A 349 14.65 35.45 3.48
C SER A 349 14.04 34.05 3.26
N GLU A 350 14.37 33.30 2.21
CA GLU A 350 13.73 32.00 1.95
C GLU A 350 14.69 30.80 2.11
N LYS A 351 14.89 30.35 3.35
CA LYS A 351 15.11 28.91 3.62
C LYS A 351 13.76 28.28 3.90
N TYR A 352 12.87 28.27 2.91
CA TYR A 352 11.59 27.60 3.06
C TYR A 352 11.86 26.09 3.21
N GLN A 353 11.73 25.57 4.43
CA GLN A 353 11.68 24.14 4.64
C GLN A 353 10.21 23.72 4.52
N PRO A 354 9.82 23.03 3.44
CA PRO A 354 8.47 22.52 3.36
C PRO A 354 8.29 21.48 4.48
N LYS A 355 7.39 21.77 5.42
CA LYS A 355 7.06 20.89 6.55
C LYS A 355 5.83 20.08 6.19
N ASP A 356 5.73 18.86 6.69
CA ASP A 356 4.45 18.17 6.64
C ASP A 356 3.50 18.74 7.68
N SER A 357 2.21 18.85 7.35
CA SER A 357 1.19 19.21 8.35
C SER A 357 0.79 17.93 9.07
N ALA A 358 1.00 17.89 10.39
CA ALA A 358 0.58 16.75 11.17
C ALA A 358 -0.95 16.62 11.15
N VAL A 359 -1.44 15.45 10.75
CA VAL A 359 -2.85 15.08 10.87
C VAL A 359 -3.08 14.66 12.33
N ILE A 360 -3.83 15.46 13.10
CA ILE A 360 -3.96 15.32 14.54
C ILE A 360 -5.44 15.11 14.91
N ALA A 361 -5.70 14.19 15.84
CA ALA A 361 -7.04 13.95 16.37
C ALA A 361 -7.53 15.10 17.27
N SER A 362 -8.84 15.32 17.26
CA SER A 362 -9.59 16.07 18.26
C SER A 362 -9.70 15.26 19.56
N ASP A 363 -10.21 15.87 20.64
CA ASP A 363 -10.54 15.14 21.87
C ASP A 363 -11.68 14.12 21.68
N TRP A 364 -12.51 14.30 20.65
CA TRP A 364 -13.51 13.34 20.16
C TRP A 364 -12.95 12.22 19.28
N GLY A 365 -11.64 12.21 18.97
CA GLY A 365 -10.99 11.11 18.25
C GLY A 365 -10.99 11.18 16.73
N SER A 366 -11.91 11.95 16.13
CA SER A 366 -11.86 12.28 14.70
C SER A 366 -10.69 13.22 14.39
N ILE A 367 -10.18 13.24 13.16
CA ILE A 367 -9.18 14.26 12.79
C ILE A 367 -9.79 15.66 12.85
N GLY A 368 -9.13 16.55 13.61
CA GLY A 368 -9.72 17.82 14.01
C GLY A 368 -8.79 18.79 14.74
N LEU A 369 -9.38 19.88 15.20
CA LEU A 369 -8.76 20.85 16.09
C LEU A 369 -8.77 20.33 17.54
N LEU A 370 -9.56 20.92 18.44
CA LEU A 370 -9.75 20.44 19.81
C LEU A 370 -11.09 19.74 19.93
N GLN A 371 -12.21 20.46 19.87
CA GLN A 371 -13.58 19.93 19.84
C GLN A 371 -14.09 19.68 18.39
N THR A 372 -13.62 20.51 17.46
CA THR A 372 -14.18 20.63 16.11
C THR A 372 -13.41 19.78 15.09
N PRO A 373 -14.13 19.15 14.13
CA PRO A 373 -13.50 18.37 13.06
C PRO A 373 -12.88 19.29 11.99
N THR A 374 -11.92 18.76 11.24
CA THR A 374 -11.40 19.38 10.00
C THR A 374 -11.70 18.50 8.79
N ALA A 375 -11.51 19.03 7.58
CA ALA A 375 -11.67 18.25 6.36
C ALA A 375 -10.49 17.30 6.07
N ARG A 376 -9.44 17.36 6.88
CA ARG A 376 -8.23 16.54 6.74
C ARG A 376 -8.54 15.07 7.00
N MET A 377 -7.83 14.22 6.25
CA MET A 377 -7.93 12.75 6.30
C MET A 377 -6.55 12.16 6.58
N MET A 378 -6.52 11.03 7.30
CA MET A 378 -5.31 10.21 7.36
C MET A 378 -5.08 9.51 6.01
N PRO A 379 -3.88 8.97 5.75
CA PRO A 379 -3.67 8.06 4.62
C PRO A 379 -4.50 6.77 4.76
N ALA A 380 -4.93 6.18 3.65
CA ALA A 380 -5.60 4.88 3.65
C ALA A 380 -4.76 3.81 4.40
N GLY A 381 -5.45 2.95 5.14
CA GLY A 381 -4.85 1.96 6.01
C GLY A 381 -4.43 2.48 7.38
N SER A 382 -4.56 3.78 7.67
CA SER A 382 -4.24 4.32 8.98
C SER A 382 -5.24 3.95 10.07
N ALA A 383 -4.72 3.75 11.28
CA ALA A 383 -5.48 3.60 12.51
C ALA A 383 -4.94 4.52 13.60
N LEU A 384 -5.82 5.05 14.44
CA LEU A 384 -5.48 5.91 15.56
C LEU A 384 -6.21 5.43 16.81
N PHE A 385 -5.48 5.31 17.92
CA PHE A 385 -6.03 5.16 19.26
C PHE A 385 -5.79 6.43 20.05
N GLY A 386 -6.78 6.91 20.79
CA GLY A 386 -6.66 8.12 21.59
C GLY A 386 -7.36 8.03 22.94
N TYR A 387 -6.80 8.69 23.93
CA TYR A 387 -7.43 9.00 25.20
C TYR A 387 -7.44 10.51 25.39
N SER A 388 -8.57 11.08 25.78
CA SER A 388 -8.68 12.49 26.14
C SER A 388 -9.46 12.66 27.43
N HIS A 389 -9.17 13.74 28.15
CA HIS A 389 -9.92 14.17 29.31
C HIS A 389 -10.13 15.69 29.30
N THR A 390 -11.40 16.08 29.34
CA THR A 390 -11.86 17.45 29.52
C THR A 390 -13.07 17.40 30.44
N THR A 391 -12.92 17.79 31.72
CA THR A 391 -13.93 17.59 32.76
C THR A 391 -15.34 18.07 32.34
N PRO A 392 -16.40 17.24 32.45
CA PRO A 392 -16.45 15.93 33.10
C PRO A 392 -16.16 14.73 32.19
N TYR A 393 -15.85 14.96 30.91
CA TYR A 393 -15.78 13.92 29.90
C TYR A 393 -14.38 13.31 29.78
N SER A 394 -14.35 11.99 29.62
CA SER A 394 -13.18 11.26 29.15
C SER A 394 -13.53 10.43 27.94
N HIS A 395 -12.75 10.51 26.87
CA HIS A 395 -13.02 9.75 25.64
C HIS A 395 -11.91 8.74 25.36
N TYR A 396 -12.31 7.52 25.04
CA TYR A 396 -11.43 6.51 24.43
C TYR A 396 -11.83 6.36 22.98
N ASN A 397 -10.91 6.68 22.08
CA ASN A 397 -11.16 6.84 20.67
C ASN A 397 -10.38 5.80 19.87
N PHE A 398 -11.03 5.25 18.85
CA PHE A 398 -10.40 4.40 17.86
C PHE A 398 -10.86 4.81 16.47
N ALA A 399 -9.99 5.43 15.68
CA ALA A 399 -10.28 5.87 14.32
C ALA A 399 -9.58 5.00 13.28
N LEU A 400 -10.26 4.75 12.17
CA LEU A 400 -9.81 3.96 11.03
C LEU A 400 -10.01 4.75 9.75
N GLN A 401 -9.06 4.60 8.83
CA GLN A 401 -9.09 5.23 7.52
C GLN A 401 -9.04 4.16 6.42
N PRO A 402 -10.15 3.46 6.12
CA PRO A 402 -10.17 2.45 5.05
C PRO A 402 -9.79 3.06 3.70
N PHE A 403 -10.30 4.24 3.35
CA PHE A 403 -10.01 4.93 2.10
C PHE A 403 -9.43 6.32 2.36
N ASN A 404 -8.68 6.88 1.41
CA ASN A 404 -8.16 8.25 1.51
C ASN A 404 -9.26 9.34 1.66
N TRP A 405 -10.51 8.98 1.43
CA TRP A 405 -11.67 9.85 1.54
C TRP A 405 -12.67 9.46 2.64
N LEU A 406 -12.48 8.32 3.32
CA LEU A 406 -13.41 7.81 4.34
C LEU A 406 -12.70 7.58 5.67
N GLU A 407 -13.12 8.31 6.70
CA GLU A 407 -12.71 8.11 8.09
C GLU A 407 -13.92 7.59 8.88
N THR A 408 -13.69 6.55 9.67
CA THR A 408 -14.68 6.00 10.61
C THR A 408 -14.05 5.96 11.99
N SER A 409 -14.76 6.37 13.03
CA SER A 409 -14.25 6.22 14.39
C SER A 409 -15.26 5.57 15.31
N PHE A 410 -14.75 4.87 16.31
CA PHE A 410 -15.49 4.36 17.44
C PHE A 410 -15.02 5.09 18.68
N ARG A 411 -15.96 5.47 19.56
CA ARG A 411 -15.65 6.19 20.79
C ARG A 411 -16.46 5.65 21.97
N TYR A 412 -15.77 5.49 23.10
CA TYR A 412 -16.39 5.39 24.42
C TYR A 412 -16.28 6.75 25.12
N SER A 413 -17.42 7.37 25.44
CA SER A 413 -17.47 8.64 26.18
C SER A 413 -17.92 8.39 27.61
N ASN A 414 -17.04 8.60 28.57
CA ASN A 414 -17.35 8.52 29.98
C ASN A 414 -17.76 9.90 30.52
N ASP A 415 -18.87 9.97 31.24
CA ASP A 415 -19.32 11.18 31.95
C ASP A 415 -19.14 11.00 33.46
N GLY A 416 -18.14 11.67 34.03
CA GLY A 416 -17.82 11.60 35.45
C GLY A 416 -18.92 12.14 36.39
N ASN A 417 -19.87 12.94 35.89
CA ASN A 417 -20.93 13.54 36.70
C ASN A 417 -22.16 12.64 36.85
N VAL A 418 -22.27 11.59 36.04
CA VAL A 418 -23.48 10.76 35.95
C VAL A 418 -23.14 9.32 36.31
N ALA A 419 -23.86 8.73 37.26
CA ALA A 419 -23.74 7.30 37.55
C ALA A 419 -24.32 6.48 36.38
N TYR A 420 -23.70 5.35 36.05
CA TYR A 420 -24.17 4.48 34.97
C TYR A 420 -25.60 3.97 35.22
N GLY A 421 -25.94 3.71 36.48
CA GLY A 421 -27.25 3.28 36.92
C GLY A 421 -27.30 3.19 38.45
N PRO A 422 -28.34 2.55 39.01
CA PRO A 422 -28.45 2.30 40.44
C PRO A 422 -27.20 1.59 41.01
N THR A 423 -26.79 1.92 42.23
CA THR A 423 -25.55 1.39 42.84
C THR A 423 -25.54 -0.14 42.96
N ASN A 424 -26.69 -0.76 43.15
CA ASN A 424 -26.84 -2.23 43.16
C ASN A 424 -26.66 -2.87 41.77
N PHE A 425 -26.73 -2.09 40.70
CA PHE A 425 -26.61 -2.52 39.31
C PHE A 425 -25.20 -2.26 38.75
N SER A 426 -24.65 -1.07 38.95
CA SER A 426 -23.37 -0.65 38.35
C SER A 426 -22.31 -0.19 39.35
N GLY A 427 -22.55 -0.35 40.66
CA GLY A 427 -21.62 0.11 41.68
C GLY A 427 -21.33 1.61 41.59
N ALA A 428 -20.05 1.98 41.66
CA ALA A 428 -19.57 3.35 41.54
C ALA A 428 -19.20 3.75 40.09
N GLN A 429 -19.60 2.96 39.09
CA GLN A 429 -19.26 3.23 37.71
C GLN A 429 -20.02 4.46 37.17
N SER A 430 -19.26 5.37 36.56
CA SER A 430 -19.79 6.50 35.79
C SER A 430 -20.40 6.05 34.45
N TYR A 431 -21.36 6.81 33.93
CA TYR A 431 -22.03 6.54 32.67
C TYR A 431 -21.02 6.47 31.52
N VAL A 432 -21.23 5.52 30.60
CA VAL A 432 -20.40 5.33 29.40
C VAL A 432 -21.31 5.24 28.19
N ASP A 433 -21.16 6.20 27.28
CA ASP A 433 -21.79 6.19 25.98
C ASP A 433 -20.89 5.55 24.91
N LYS A 434 -21.49 4.95 23.89
CA LYS A 434 -20.80 4.34 22.75
C LYS A 434 -21.31 4.97 21.47
N SER A 435 -20.38 5.39 20.62
CA SER A 435 -20.73 6.03 19.36
C SER A 435 -19.82 5.61 18.22
N ILE A 436 -20.39 5.48 17.03
CA ILE A 436 -19.67 5.36 15.77
C ILE A 436 -19.82 6.68 15.01
N ASP A 437 -18.71 7.27 14.58
CA ASP A 437 -18.69 8.45 13.73
C ASP A 437 -18.25 8.10 12.30
N LEU A 438 -18.71 8.91 11.35
CA LEU A 438 -18.38 8.80 9.93
C LEU A 438 -17.97 10.18 9.40
N LYS A 439 -16.88 10.27 8.64
CA LYS A 439 -16.48 11.46 7.92
C LYS A 439 -16.09 11.10 6.49
N VAL A 440 -16.70 11.78 5.54
CA VAL A 440 -16.53 11.58 4.09
C VAL A 440 -15.94 12.85 3.50
N ARG A 441 -14.76 12.75 2.90
CA ARG A 441 -14.19 13.84 2.10
C ARG A 441 -14.87 13.84 0.74
N VAL A 442 -15.51 14.95 0.43
CA VAL A 442 -16.24 15.15 -0.83
C VAL A 442 -15.39 15.87 -1.88
N LEU A 443 -14.46 16.73 -1.45
CA LEU A 443 -13.53 17.44 -2.33
C LEU A 443 -12.12 17.37 -1.73
N GLN A 444 -11.12 17.05 -2.53
CA GLN A 444 -9.72 17.14 -2.13
C GLN A 444 -9.17 18.54 -2.37
N GLU A 445 -8.35 19.05 -1.45
CA GLU A 445 -7.71 20.36 -1.59
C GLU A 445 -6.94 20.49 -2.91
N THR A 446 -7.10 21.64 -3.55
CA THR A 446 -6.33 22.05 -4.73
C THR A 446 -5.70 23.42 -4.51
N VAL A 447 -5.09 24.01 -5.54
CA VAL A 447 -4.58 25.39 -5.42
C VAL A 447 -5.71 26.41 -5.16
N LEU A 448 -6.90 26.23 -5.76
CA LEU A 448 -8.03 27.15 -5.60
C LEU A 448 -9.09 26.66 -4.61
N LEU A 449 -9.37 25.36 -4.60
CA LEU A 449 -10.45 24.81 -3.78
C LEU A 449 -9.91 24.28 -2.45
N PRO A 450 -10.65 24.45 -1.35
CA PRO A 450 -10.30 23.81 -0.09
C PRO A 450 -10.60 22.31 -0.14
N ASP A 451 -9.99 21.58 0.77
CA ASP A 451 -10.47 20.25 1.19
C ASP A 451 -11.88 20.42 1.75
N VAL A 452 -12.85 19.56 1.41
CA VAL A 452 -14.20 19.63 1.97
C VAL A 452 -14.63 18.26 2.46
N ALA A 453 -15.13 18.19 3.68
CA ALA A 453 -15.67 16.98 4.27
C ALA A 453 -17.04 17.21 4.90
N ILE A 454 -17.84 16.14 4.86
CA ILE A 454 -19.11 16.01 5.55
C ILE A 454 -18.94 14.93 6.60
N GLY A 455 -19.41 15.15 7.81
CA GLY A 455 -19.37 14.11 8.83
C GLY A 455 -20.60 14.08 9.71
N ILE A 456 -20.79 12.90 10.31
CA ILE A 456 -21.86 12.56 11.24
C ILE A 456 -21.18 11.95 12.46
N ARG A 457 -21.33 12.62 13.60
CA ARG A 457 -20.95 12.14 14.92
C ARG A 457 -22.13 11.35 15.50
N ASP A 458 -21.82 10.22 16.13
CA ASP A 458 -22.83 9.34 16.73
C ASP A 458 -23.91 8.93 15.68
N LEU A 459 -23.43 8.43 14.54
CA LEU A 459 -24.25 7.82 13.49
C LEU A 459 -24.94 6.56 14.01
N ALA A 460 -24.22 5.79 14.83
CA ALA A 460 -24.73 4.63 15.54
C ALA A 460 -24.26 4.64 16.99
N GLY A 461 -25.19 4.84 17.91
CA GLY A 461 -24.99 4.94 19.35
C GLY A 461 -26.28 5.42 20.04
N THR A 462 -26.21 6.00 21.23
CA THR A 462 -27.42 6.41 21.98
C THR A 462 -28.06 7.69 21.45
N GLY A 463 -27.34 8.46 20.61
CA GLY A 463 -27.79 9.73 20.06
C GLY A 463 -27.51 10.93 20.98
N LEU A 464 -26.96 10.71 22.18
CA LEU A 464 -26.71 11.75 23.20
C LEU A 464 -25.77 12.85 22.70
N PHE A 465 -24.76 12.49 21.90
CA PHE A 465 -23.76 13.41 21.37
C PHE A 465 -23.86 13.58 19.85
N SER A 466 -25.02 13.27 19.27
CA SER A 466 -25.22 13.29 17.83
C SER A 466 -25.12 14.69 17.23
N GLY A 467 -24.39 14.79 16.13
CA GLY A 467 -24.22 16.04 15.39
C GLY A 467 -23.69 15.81 13.99
N GLU A 468 -24.01 16.73 13.09
CA GLU A 468 -23.53 16.69 11.71
C GLU A 468 -22.73 17.94 11.40
N TYR A 469 -21.83 17.86 10.42
CA TYR A 469 -21.04 19.01 10.03
C TYR A 469 -20.65 18.97 8.55
N VAL A 470 -20.43 20.16 8.01
CA VAL A 470 -19.71 20.37 6.75
C VAL A 470 -18.56 21.32 7.06
N VAL A 471 -17.34 20.90 6.73
CA VAL A 471 -16.13 21.66 7.02
C VAL A 471 -15.24 21.75 5.79
N ALA A 472 -14.64 22.91 5.59
CA ALA A 472 -13.65 23.16 4.56
C ALA A 472 -12.29 23.46 5.20
N SER A 473 -11.20 22.87 4.71
CA SER A 473 -9.83 23.11 5.17
C SER A 473 -8.92 23.60 4.05
N LYS A 474 -8.08 24.60 4.33
CA LYS A 474 -7.16 25.19 3.36
C LYS A 474 -5.81 25.45 4.02
N ARG A 475 -4.75 24.94 3.40
CA ARG A 475 -3.39 25.14 3.85
C ARG A 475 -2.73 26.31 3.15
N TYR A 476 -1.97 27.08 3.93
CA TYR A 476 -1.08 28.11 3.43
C TYR A 476 0.22 28.12 4.25
N GLY A 477 1.22 27.40 3.76
CA GLY A 477 2.53 27.29 4.38
C GLY A 477 2.46 26.50 5.68
N ASP A 478 2.84 27.14 6.78
CA ASP A 478 2.81 26.56 8.13
C ASP A 478 1.44 26.70 8.81
N PHE A 479 0.46 27.34 8.17
CA PHE A 479 -0.91 27.47 8.67
C PHE A 479 -1.89 26.56 7.93
N ASP A 480 -2.80 25.95 8.67
CA ASP A 480 -3.93 25.17 8.13
C ASP A 480 -5.24 25.70 8.72
N PHE A 481 -6.04 26.34 7.87
CA PHE A 481 -7.29 26.99 8.26
C PHE A 481 -8.45 26.03 8.04
N SER A 482 -9.41 26.00 8.96
CA SER A 482 -10.64 25.22 8.81
C SER A 482 -11.84 26.06 9.19
N ALA A 483 -12.93 25.97 8.43
CA ALA A 483 -14.18 26.65 8.71
C ALA A 483 -15.36 25.81 8.23
N GLY A 484 -16.45 25.81 9.00
CA GLY A 484 -17.59 24.96 8.71
C GLY A 484 -18.86 25.36 9.44
N LEU A 485 -19.91 24.58 9.18
CA LEU A 485 -21.19 24.63 9.86
C LEU A 485 -21.45 23.30 10.55
N ALA A 486 -22.02 23.36 11.74
CA ALA A 486 -22.40 22.18 12.51
C ALA A 486 -23.86 22.25 12.97
N TRP A 487 -24.44 21.07 13.16
CA TRP A 487 -25.78 20.80 13.66
C TRP A 487 -25.71 19.87 14.88
N GLY A 488 -26.81 19.74 15.64
CA GLY A 488 -26.89 18.86 16.80
C GLY A 488 -25.94 19.30 17.92
N TYR A 489 -25.33 18.34 18.64
CA TYR A 489 -24.44 18.60 19.77
C TYR A 489 -23.27 19.54 19.40
N LEU A 490 -22.61 19.30 18.26
CA LEU A 490 -21.49 20.14 17.78
C LEU A 490 -21.96 21.55 17.37
N GLY A 491 -23.24 21.70 17.01
CA GLY A 491 -23.86 22.95 16.55
C GLY A 491 -24.77 23.64 17.56
N ASN A 492 -24.75 23.22 18.84
CA ASN A 492 -25.77 23.53 19.84
C ASN A 492 -25.91 25.03 20.16
N ARG A 493 -24.89 25.84 19.85
CA ARG A 493 -24.98 27.30 19.96
C ARG A 493 -26.07 27.88 19.08
N GLY A 494 -26.35 27.28 17.92
CA GLY A 494 -27.48 27.65 17.06
C GLY A 494 -27.47 29.11 16.58
N ASN A 495 -26.30 29.75 16.49
CA ASN A 495 -26.17 31.18 16.17
C ASN A 495 -26.17 31.50 14.67
N PHE A 496 -26.37 30.52 13.81
CA PHE A 496 -26.45 30.69 12.36
C PHE A 496 -27.71 30.01 11.80
N LYS A 497 -28.41 30.68 10.88
CA LYS A 497 -29.61 30.13 10.24
C LYS A 497 -29.22 28.97 9.33
N ASN A 498 -29.97 27.86 9.38
CA ASN A 498 -29.71 26.72 8.52
C ASN A 498 -29.76 27.12 7.03
N PRO A 499 -28.65 26.99 6.27
CA PRO A 499 -28.65 27.32 4.85
C PRO A 499 -29.60 26.41 4.04
N PHE A 500 -29.89 25.20 4.51
CA PHE A 500 -30.79 24.26 3.83
C PHE A 500 -32.28 24.59 4.01
N SER A 501 -32.63 25.58 4.85
CA SER A 501 -33.99 26.12 4.90
C SER A 501 -34.48 26.68 3.55
N VAL A 502 -33.57 26.93 2.59
CA VAL A 502 -33.91 27.31 1.21
C VAL A 502 -34.58 26.17 0.43
N PHE A 503 -34.26 24.91 0.76
CA PHE A 503 -34.82 23.73 0.11
C PHE A 503 -36.14 23.26 0.72
N GLY A 504 -36.56 23.85 1.85
CA GLY A 504 -37.83 23.53 2.50
C GLY A 504 -37.86 24.02 3.95
N SER A 505 -39.06 24.38 4.44
CA SER A 505 -39.25 24.85 5.81
C SER A 505 -38.90 23.79 6.85
N SER A 506 -39.03 22.49 6.50
CA SER A 506 -38.68 21.35 7.36
C SER A 506 -37.25 21.43 7.88
N PHE A 507 -36.28 21.90 7.09
CA PHE A 507 -34.88 22.02 7.50
C PHE A 507 -34.66 23.04 8.63
N SER A 508 -35.62 23.93 8.90
CA SER A 508 -35.45 25.02 9.86
C SER A 508 -35.57 24.56 11.32
N SER A 509 -36.23 23.43 11.56
CA SER A 509 -36.40 22.85 12.90
C SER A 509 -35.94 21.40 12.91
N ARG A 510 -35.28 20.99 14.00
CA ARG A 510 -34.92 19.59 14.21
C ARG A 510 -36.11 18.88 14.87
N PRO A 511 -36.68 17.83 14.26
CA PRO A 511 -37.69 17.00 14.91
C PRO A 511 -37.16 16.43 16.23
N ALA A 512 -38.02 16.27 17.24
CA ALA A 512 -37.61 15.63 18.49
C ALA A 512 -37.18 14.18 18.19
N THR A 513 -35.93 13.85 18.49
CA THR A 513 -35.41 12.48 18.46
C THR A 513 -35.87 11.72 19.69
N ASP A 514 -36.11 10.42 19.53
CA ASP A 514 -36.36 9.50 20.64
C ASP A 514 -35.03 9.22 21.35
N VAL A 515 -34.62 10.16 22.22
CA VAL A 515 -33.37 10.07 23.00
C VAL A 515 -33.55 9.01 24.08
N GLY A 516 -32.79 7.91 24.02
CA GLY A 516 -32.84 6.83 25.01
C GLY A 516 -33.07 5.41 24.45
N SER A 517 -33.45 5.28 23.17
CA SER A 517 -33.69 3.98 22.50
C SER A 517 -32.51 3.48 21.63
N GLY A 518 -31.29 3.96 21.93
CA GLY A 518 -30.03 3.90 21.16
C GLY A 518 -29.90 2.91 19.99
N GLY A 519 -29.22 3.32 18.91
CA GLY A 519 -28.80 2.47 17.78
C GLY A 519 -29.73 2.45 16.57
N ASN A 520 -30.74 3.32 16.51
CA ASN A 520 -31.48 3.65 15.28
C ASN A 520 -30.70 4.64 14.40
N PHE A 521 -30.77 4.50 13.07
CA PHE A 521 -30.29 5.55 12.17
C PHE A 521 -31.38 6.63 12.01
N SER A 522 -31.07 7.88 12.39
CA SER A 522 -32.03 9.00 12.34
C SER A 522 -31.93 9.79 11.03
N PHE A 523 -32.05 9.10 9.88
CA PHE A 523 -31.87 9.73 8.56
C PHE A 523 -32.78 10.95 8.30
N GLY A 524 -33.95 11.02 8.95
CA GLY A 524 -34.89 12.13 8.83
C GLY A 524 -34.58 13.38 9.67
N THR A 525 -33.55 13.35 10.54
CA THR A 525 -33.21 14.47 11.43
C THR A 525 -31.86 15.12 11.12
N TYR A 526 -31.04 14.49 10.26
CA TYR A 526 -29.72 15.01 9.90
C TYR A 526 -29.83 16.33 9.11
N PHE A 527 -28.94 17.28 9.41
CA PHE A 527 -28.87 18.61 8.79
C PHE A 527 -30.14 19.48 8.96
N HIS A 528 -30.96 19.18 9.97
CA HIS A 528 -32.15 19.95 10.36
C HIS A 528 -31.93 20.75 11.64
N GLY A 529 -32.60 21.90 11.74
CA GLY A 529 -32.54 22.80 12.89
C GLY A 529 -31.46 23.89 12.77
N PRO A 530 -31.33 24.76 13.79
CA PRO A 530 -30.31 25.81 13.84
C PRO A 530 -28.88 25.26 13.72
N THR A 531 -27.99 26.09 13.19
CA THR A 531 -26.57 25.73 12.97
C THR A 531 -25.64 26.62 13.78
N ALA A 532 -24.41 26.17 13.99
CA ALA A 532 -23.33 27.02 14.50
C ALA A 532 -22.14 27.07 13.54
N LEU A 533 -21.46 28.20 13.53
CA LEU A 533 -20.15 28.32 12.90
C LEU A 533 -19.11 27.59 13.76
N ILE A 534 -18.31 26.76 13.10
CA ILE A 534 -17.17 26.04 13.70
C ILE A 534 -15.92 26.29 12.88
N GLY A 535 -14.74 26.13 13.49
CA GLY A 535 -13.48 26.19 12.75
C GLY A 535 -12.33 26.72 13.58
N GLY A 536 -11.25 27.10 12.89
CA GLY A 536 -10.04 27.61 13.53
C GLY A 536 -8.81 27.47 12.64
N VAL A 537 -7.65 27.51 13.27
CA VAL A 537 -6.36 27.45 12.58
C VAL A 537 -5.38 26.59 13.36
N GLN A 538 -4.63 25.76 12.63
CA GLN A 538 -3.44 25.07 13.13
C GLN A 538 -2.20 25.80 12.62
N TYR A 539 -1.21 25.98 13.48
CA TYR A 539 0.06 26.59 13.13
C TYR A 539 1.21 25.64 13.48
N GLN A 540 1.93 25.18 12.46
CA GLN A 540 3.14 24.41 12.63
C GLN A 540 4.31 25.34 12.98
N THR A 541 4.75 25.30 14.23
CA THR A 541 5.78 26.24 14.70
C THR A 541 7.14 25.98 14.04
N PRO A 542 8.09 26.92 14.13
CA PRO A 542 9.49 26.68 13.76
C PRO A 542 10.17 25.62 14.61
N TYR A 543 9.66 25.34 15.81
CA TYR A 543 10.15 24.25 16.65
C TYR A 543 9.69 22.91 16.09
N PRO A 544 10.60 21.95 15.87
CA PRO A 544 10.22 20.62 15.40
C PRO A 544 9.13 20.00 16.28
N ASN A 545 8.14 19.37 15.66
CA ASN A 545 7.09 18.59 16.31
C ASN A 545 6.11 19.35 17.21
N LEU A 546 6.16 20.69 17.26
CA LEU A 546 5.22 21.50 18.03
C LEU A 546 4.22 22.22 17.11
N THR A 547 2.93 21.95 17.31
CA THR A 547 1.82 22.58 16.59
C THR A 547 0.93 23.32 17.58
N LEU A 548 0.51 24.54 17.25
CA LEU A 548 -0.45 25.31 18.03
C LEU A 548 -1.83 25.28 17.34
N LYS A 549 -2.89 25.28 18.14
CA LYS A 549 -4.28 25.25 17.69
C LYS A 549 -5.07 26.40 18.30
N LEU A 550 -5.83 27.08 17.47
CA LEU A 550 -6.86 28.04 17.87
C LEU A 550 -8.18 27.58 17.27
N GLU A 551 -9.23 27.50 18.08
CA GLU A 551 -10.52 26.95 17.67
C GLU A 551 -11.67 27.83 18.13
N LEU A 552 -12.68 27.97 17.27
CA LEU A 552 -14.02 28.43 17.59
C LEU A 552 -14.94 27.21 17.73
N ASP A 553 -15.36 26.94 18.96
CA ASP A 553 -16.30 25.88 19.31
C ASP A 553 -17.72 26.24 18.85
N GLY A 554 -18.48 25.26 18.38
CA GLY A 554 -19.89 25.40 17.98
C GLY A 554 -20.88 25.05 19.10
N ASN A 555 -20.42 24.42 20.18
CA ASN A 555 -21.24 24.13 21.37
C ASN A 555 -21.18 25.30 22.37
N ASN A 556 -22.27 25.50 23.10
CA ASN A 556 -22.38 26.45 24.23
C ASN A 556 -22.62 25.74 25.58
N TYR A 557 -22.72 24.42 25.57
CA TYR A 557 -22.87 23.54 26.73
C TYR A 557 -24.08 23.85 27.62
N GLN A 558 -25.12 24.47 27.05
CA GLN A 558 -26.37 24.79 27.75
C GLN A 558 -27.42 23.68 27.63
N ARG A 559 -27.18 22.68 26.76
CA ARG A 559 -28.07 21.53 26.56
C ARG A 559 -27.23 20.26 26.51
N GLU A 560 -26.56 19.95 27.60
CA GLU A 560 -25.81 18.70 27.72
C GLU A 560 -26.76 17.54 28.01
N PRO A 561 -26.35 16.29 27.71
CA PRO A 561 -27.06 15.10 28.14
C PRO A 561 -27.47 15.13 29.62
N PHE A 562 -28.57 14.45 29.94
CA PHE A 562 -29.12 14.36 31.31
C PHE A 562 -29.50 15.72 31.94
N ASN A 563 -29.81 16.73 31.10
CA ASN A 563 -30.17 18.10 31.51
C ASN A 563 -29.08 18.80 32.34
N SER A 564 -27.82 18.42 32.11
CA SER A 564 -26.68 19.11 32.71
C SER A 564 -26.39 20.43 31.99
N ILE A 565 -25.76 21.37 32.70
CA ILE A 565 -25.26 22.63 32.13
C ILE A 565 -23.79 22.76 32.53
N LEU A 566 -22.91 23.05 31.56
CA LEU A 566 -21.51 23.33 31.84
C LEU A 566 -21.22 24.81 31.58
N GLU A 567 -20.46 25.45 32.47
CA GLU A 567 -20.07 26.87 32.33
C GLU A 567 -19.11 27.03 31.15
N GLN A 568 -19.47 27.87 30.17
CA GLN A 568 -18.60 28.31 29.10
C GLN A 568 -18.38 29.83 29.21
N ARG A 569 -17.14 30.25 29.48
CA ARG A 569 -16.74 31.67 29.52
C ARG A 569 -16.36 32.23 28.16
N SER A 570 -15.81 31.37 27.31
CA SER A 570 -15.38 31.74 25.96
C SER A 570 -15.70 30.61 24.98
N PRO A 571 -16.15 30.94 23.76
CA PRO A 571 -16.30 29.98 22.68
C PRO A 571 -14.96 29.63 22.00
N ILE A 572 -13.87 30.27 22.41
CA ILE A 572 -12.55 30.11 21.81
C ILE A 572 -11.72 29.15 22.67
N ASN A 573 -11.20 28.10 22.02
CA ASN A 573 -10.32 27.11 22.63
C ASN A 573 -8.87 27.26 22.10
N PHE A 574 -7.89 26.99 22.95
CA PHE A 574 -6.46 27.06 22.61
C PHE A 574 -5.78 25.75 22.95
N GLY A 575 -4.90 25.27 22.08
CA GLY A 575 -4.19 24.01 22.30
C GLY A 575 -2.76 24.02 21.77
N ALA A 576 -1.93 23.18 22.36
CA ALA A 576 -0.60 22.85 21.89
C ALA A 576 -0.46 21.35 21.76
N VAL A 577 0.10 20.91 20.64
CA VAL A 577 0.32 19.50 20.32
C VAL A 577 1.81 19.28 20.17
N TYR A 578 2.35 18.38 20.98
CA TYR A 578 3.71 17.90 20.85
C TYR A 578 3.71 16.49 20.27
N ARG A 579 4.39 16.31 19.15
CA ARG A 579 4.47 15.05 18.43
C ARG A 579 5.76 14.31 18.79
N TRP A 580 5.62 13.08 19.27
CA TRP A 580 6.73 12.20 19.59
C TRP A 580 6.61 10.91 18.78
N ASN A 581 7.35 10.83 17.67
CA ASN A 581 7.26 9.74 16.69
C ASN A 581 5.83 9.56 16.17
N ASN A 582 5.19 8.44 16.52
CA ASN A 582 3.83 8.05 16.15
C ASN A 582 2.80 8.39 17.25
N ALA A 583 3.18 9.17 18.25
CA ALA A 583 2.30 9.64 19.32
C ALA A 583 2.18 11.17 19.34
N ASN A 584 1.03 11.68 19.79
CA ASN A 584 0.81 13.09 20.05
C ASN A 584 0.33 13.29 21.48
N LEU A 585 0.94 14.24 22.19
CA LEU A 585 0.42 14.80 23.44
C LEU A 585 -0.21 16.16 23.13
N THR A 586 -1.49 16.31 23.40
CA THR A 586 -2.23 17.58 23.28
C THR A 586 -2.55 18.09 24.67
N VAL A 587 -2.27 19.37 24.90
CA VAL A 587 -2.74 20.10 26.09
C VAL A 587 -3.48 21.34 25.62
N GLY A 588 -4.56 21.71 26.29
CA GLY A 588 -5.36 22.85 25.88
C GLY A 588 -6.18 23.46 27.00
N VAL A 589 -6.79 24.60 26.68
CA VAL A 589 -7.83 25.24 27.48
C VAL A 589 -9.05 25.37 26.61
N GLU A 590 -10.14 24.78 27.08
CA GLU A 590 -11.44 24.78 26.43
C GLU A 590 -12.46 25.54 27.27
N ARG A 591 -13.53 26.03 26.63
CA ARG A 591 -14.62 26.80 27.25
C ARG A 591 -14.16 28.09 27.96
N GLY A 592 -12.90 28.49 27.79
CA GLY A 592 -12.27 29.62 28.48
C GLY A 592 -12.00 29.40 29.97
N ASN A 593 -12.27 28.22 30.52
CA ASN A 593 -12.15 27.94 31.95
C ASN A 593 -11.70 26.50 32.29
N THR A 594 -11.59 25.59 31.33
CA THR A 594 -11.33 24.17 31.60
C THR A 594 -10.08 23.68 30.90
N ALA A 595 -9.19 22.99 31.61
CA ALA A 595 -8.03 22.35 31.01
C ALA A 595 -8.41 21.05 30.28
N MET A 596 -7.69 20.76 29.20
CA MET A 596 -7.82 19.55 28.39
C MET A 596 -6.45 18.88 28.26
N ILE A 597 -6.45 17.55 28.33
CA ILE A 597 -5.30 16.72 27.97
C ILE A 597 -5.74 15.59 27.04
N SER A 598 -4.93 15.28 26.03
CA SER A 598 -5.15 14.13 25.15
C SER A 598 -3.84 13.48 24.74
N ILE A 599 -3.84 12.16 24.67
CA ILE A 599 -2.76 11.33 24.14
C ILE A 599 -3.34 10.52 22.99
N SER A 600 -2.70 10.58 21.82
CA SER A 600 -3.05 9.73 20.68
C SER A 600 -1.84 9.00 20.14
N ILE A 601 -2.03 7.78 19.67
CA ILE A 601 -1.06 6.94 18.99
C ILE A 601 -1.67 6.56 17.65
N PHE A 602 -0.90 6.63 16.58
CA PHE A 602 -1.41 6.28 15.26
C PHE A 602 -0.33 5.65 14.39
N ASP A 603 -0.75 4.77 13.50
CA ASP A 603 0.15 4.12 12.53
C ASP A 603 -0.61 3.81 11.24
N ASN A 604 0.12 3.35 10.21
CA ASN A 604 -0.47 2.85 8.99
C ASN A 604 -0.47 1.32 8.96
N LEU A 605 -1.63 0.75 9.26
CA LEU A 605 -1.82 -0.71 9.31
C LEU A 605 -1.53 -1.40 7.99
N SER A 606 -1.73 -0.75 6.85
CA SER A 606 -1.42 -1.33 5.53
C SER A 606 0.07 -1.42 5.23
N LYS A 607 0.92 -0.72 6.01
CA LYS A 607 2.38 -0.74 5.88
C LYS A 607 3.06 -1.59 6.95
N LEU A 608 2.31 -2.22 7.86
CA LEU A 608 2.91 -3.13 8.83
C LEU A 608 3.53 -4.32 8.10
N SER A 609 4.81 -4.52 8.40
CA SER A 609 5.60 -5.67 8.00
C SER A 609 6.73 -5.84 9.01
N VAL A 610 7.00 -7.09 9.39
CA VAL A 610 8.09 -7.44 10.30
C VAL A 610 8.99 -8.47 9.60
N PRO A 611 10.31 -8.23 9.54
CA PRO A 611 11.24 -9.20 9.00
C PRO A 611 11.13 -10.55 9.73
N LYS A 612 11.12 -11.64 8.96
CA LYS A 612 10.91 -13.00 9.46
C LYS A 612 12.18 -13.62 10.04
N LEU A 613 12.76 -12.96 11.05
CA LEU A 613 14.07 -13.29 11.63
C LEU A 613 14.12 -14.64 12.36
N MET A 614 12.97 -15.20 12.77
CA MET A 614 12.89 -16.51 13.43
C MET A 614 12.59 -17.66 12.48
N GLU A 615 12.43 -17.38 11.18
CA GLU A 615 12.30 -18.41 10.15
C GLU A 615 13.64 -19.03 9.80
N ALA A 616 13.63 -20.24 9.24
CA ALA A 616 14.83 -20.85 8.72
C ALA A 616 15.46 -19.94 7.65
N PRO A 617 16.78 -19.68 7.67
CA PRO A 617 17.42 -18.85 6.64
C PRO A 617 17.05 -19.33 5.25
N ALA A 618 16.71 -18.40 4.34
CA ALA A 618 16.32 -18.77 2.99
C ALA A 618 17.39 -19.64 2.32
N VAL A 619 16.98 -20.75 1.70
CA VAL A 619 17.90 -21.61 0.96
C VAL A 619 18.58 -20.78 -0.15
N PRO A 620 19.92 -20.69 -0.19
CA PRO A 620 20.61 -19.91 -1.19
C PRO A 620 20.28 -20.40 -2.59
N ILE A 621 19.93 -19.47 -3.47
CA ILE A 621 19.64 -19.76 -4.87
C ILE A 621 20.96 -19.66 -5.62
N ALA A 622 21.46 -20.80 -6.09
CA ALA A 622 22.68 -20.87 -6.87
C ALA A 622 22.35 -21.04 -8.35
N TYR A 623 23.23 -20.54 -9.24
CA TYR A 623 23.14 -20.88 -10.65
C TYR A 623 23.32 -22.39 -10.85
N ARG A 624 22.43 -23.01 -11.62
CA ARG A 624 22.53 -24.42 -12.01
C ARG A 624 22.20 -24.58 -13.50
N PRO A 625 23.01 -25.35 -14.24
CA PRO A 625 22.71 -25.65 -15.64
C PRO A 625 21.44 -26.52 -15.73
N ILE A 626 20.56 -26.18 -16.67
CA ILE A 626 19.30 -26.88 -16.95
C ILE A 626 19.34 -27.35 -18.41
N SER A 627 19.07 -28.63 -18.71
CA SER A 627 19.37 -29.25 -20.02
C SER A 627 18.23 -30.11 -20.59
N PRO A 628 17.74 -29.87 -21.84
CA PRO A 628 17.76 -28.63 -22.62
C PRO A 628 16.69 -27.62 -22.14
N PRO A 629 16.85 -26.32 -22.40
CA PRO A 629 15.83 -25.33 -22.09
C PRO A 629 14.57 -25.61 -22.93
N SER A 630 13.41 -25.73 -22.29
CA SER A 630 12.13 -26.11 -22.92
C SER A 630 11.60 -25.08 -23.93
N ASN A 631 12.26 -23.92 -24.09
CA ASN A 631 12.01 -22.87 -25.09
C ASN A 631 13.33 -22.14 -25.41
N GLU A 632 14.20 -22.74 -26.25
CA GLU A 632 15.57 -22.30 -26.50
C GLU A 632 15.72 -20.79 -26.81
N PHE A 633 14.83 -20.19 -27.60
CA PHE A 633 14.99 -18.79 -28.04
C PHE A 633 14.62 -17.72 -27.00
N ILE A 634 13.54 -17.92 -26.23
CA ILE A 634 13.09 -16.91 -25.25
C ILE A 634 14.00 -16.93 -24.02
N ILE A 635 14.40 -18.13 -23.59
CA ILE A 635 15.19 -18.32 -22.37
C ILE A 635 16.66 -17.93 -22.57
N ALA A 636 17.23 -18.16 -23.76
CA ALA A 636 18.57 -17.68 -24.12
C ALA A 636 18.70 -16.14 -24.08
N ASN A 637 17.58 -15.40 -24.22
CA ASN A 637 17.57 -13.95 -24.09
C ASN A 637 17.49 -13.46 -22.63
N ILE A 638 17.18 -14.34 -21.67
CA ILE A 638 17.11 -14.02 -20.23
C ILE A 638 18.44 -14.35 -19.54
N ASP A 639 19.06 -15.49 -19.87
CA ASP A 639 20.29 -15.96 -19.25
C ASP A 639 21.54 -15.45 -19.99
N PRO A 640 22.30 -14.48 -19.41
CA PRO A 640 23.50 -13.94 -20.04
C PRO A 640 24.67 -14.94 -20.06
N LEU A 641 24.59 -16.05 -19.33
CA LEU A 641 25.64 -17.07 -19.25
C LEU A 641 25.48 -18.18 -20.30
N GLN A 642 24.32 -18.27 -20.96
CA GLN A 642 24.00 -19.40 -21.86
C GLN A 642 24.29 -19.13 -23.34
N ASN A 643 24.77 -17.93 -23.72
CA ASN A 643 24.97 -17.53 -25.11
C ASN A 643 26.44 -17.18 -25.45
N GLU A 644 27.23 -18.22 -25.69
CA GLU A 644 28.26 -18.30 -26.75
C GLU A 644 27.85 -19.42 -27.75
N VAL A 645 26.58 -19.47 -28.15
CA VAL A 645 26.18 -20.28 -29.32
C VAL A 645 26.04 -19.34 -30.49
N ASP A 646 27.03 -19.38 -31.38
CA ASP A 646 27.04 -18.65 -32.63
C ASP A 646 25.82 -19.01 -33.49
N SER A 647 25.25 -17.98 -34.12
CA SER A 647 24.29 -17.98 -35.24
C SER A 647 22.83 -18.41 -34.98
N VAL A 648 21.89 -17.47 -35.19
CA VAL A 648 20.86 -17.46 -36.27
C VAL A 648 19.69 -16.48 -35.95
N ALA A 649 19.36 -15.66 -36.96
CA ALA A 649 18.10 -14.96 -37.28
C ALA A 649 17.56 -13.80 -36.39
N THR A 650 17.63 -12.61 -37.00
CA THR A 650 16.87 -11.39 -36.72
C THR A 650 15.35 -11.63 -36.79
N ILE A 651 14.59 -11.30 -35.72
CA ILE A 651 13.12 -11.20 -35.78
C ILE A 651 12.74 -9.73 -36.03
N PRO A 652 11.94 -9.38 -37.05
CA PRO A 652 11.42 -8.03 -37.22
C PRO A 652 10.35 -7.73 -36.15
N ALA A 653 10.45 -6.56 -35.51
CA ALA A 653 9.62 -6.10 -34.40
C ALA A 653 8.16 -5.76 -34.76
N LYS A 654 7.41 -6.67 -35.42
CA LYS A 654 6.02 -6.41 -35.83
C LYS A 654 4.99 -7.51 -35.55
N GLN A 655 5.32 -8.50 -34.72
CA GLN A 655 4.40 -9.61 -34.39
C GLN A 655 4.18 -9.84 -32.88
N VAL A 656 4.48 -8.84 -32.03
CA VAL A 656 3.98 -8.81 -30.64
C VAL A 656 2.81 -7.83 -30.59
N SER A 657 1.73 -8.17 -31.30
CA SER A 657 0.44 -7.52 -31.08
C SER A 657 -0.62 -8.61 -31.06
N SER A 658 -1.32 -8.70 -29.92
CA SER A 658 -2.60 -9.36 -29.71
C SER A 658 -2.69 -10.83 -30.15
N ASN A 659 -2.60 -11.76 -29.19
CA ASN A 659 -3.38 -13.00 -29.21
C ASN A 659 -3.44 -13.62 -27.80
N THR A 660 -4.30 -13.06 -26.97
CA THR A 660 -5.05 -13.81 -25.95
C THR A 660 -6.19 -14.50 -26.70
N ALA A 661 -6.02 -15.77 -27.06
CA ALA A 661 -7.07 -16.80 -27.24
C ALA A 661 -6.63 -17.88 -28.27
N LEU A 662 -6.88 -19.14 -27.89
CA LEU A 662 -6.99 -20.35 -28.73
C LEU A 662 -5.70 -20.93 -29.32
N VAL A 663 -5.20 -22.01 -28.72
CA VAL A 663 -4.66 -23.16 -29.49
C VAL A 663 -4.98 -24.47 -28.76
N ASN A 664 -5.92 -25.23 -29.32
CA ASN A 664 -6.08 -26.67 -29.12
C ASN A 664 -5.45 -27.40 -30.32
N GLU A 665 -4.75 -28.51 -30.03
CA GLU A 665 -4.43 -29.67 -30.88
C GLU A 665 -3.99 -29.46 -32.34
N LYS A 666 -2.79 -29.93 -32.72
CA LYS A 666 -2.53 -31.31 -33.22
C LYS A 666 -1.11 -31.45 -33.78
N VAL A 667 -0.48 -32.57 -33.42
CA VAL A 667 0.81 -33.10 -33.91
C VAL A 667 0.65 -33.69 -35.33
N MET A 668 1.73 -33.75 -36.13
CA MET A 668 2.27 -34.98 -36.80
C MET A 668 3.31 -34.70 -37.92
N ASN A 669 4.43 -35.46 -37.84
CA ASN A 669 5.31 -36.04 -38.89
C ASN A 669 6.18 -35.11 -39.78
N GLU A 670 7.44 -35.40 -40.17
CA GLU A 670 8.45 -36.46 -39.99
C GLU A 670 9.81 -35.94 -40.59
N PRO A 671 10.94 -36.69 -40.61
CA PRO A 671 12.30 -36.18 -40.38
C PRO A 671 13.17 -35.97 -41.64
N ASN A 672 14.30 -35.28 -41.49
CA ASN A 672 15.54 -35.77 -42.11
C ASN A 672 16.83 -35.26 -41.45
N ASN A 673 17.68 -36.25 -41.17
CA ASN A 673 19.04 -36.19 -40.68
C ASN A 673 19.99 -35.80 -41.82
N GLN A 674 21.04 -35.01 -41.56
CA GLN A 674 22.37 -35.27 -42.13
C GLN A 674 23.46 -34.45 -41.41
N PHE A 675 24.30 -35.19 -40.69
CA PHE A 675 25.61 -34.78 -40.18
C PHE A 675 26.61 -34.57 -41.32
N ILE A 676 27.47 -33.55 -41.22
CA ILE A 676 28.87 -33.63 -41.67
C ILE A 676 29.76 -32.96 -40.61
N SER A 677 30.70 -33.75 -40.12
CA SER A 677 31.83 -33.43 -39.27
C SER A 677 32.86 -32.58 -40.00
N ASP A 678 33.49 -31.61 -39.32
CA ASP A 678 34.93 -31.43 -39.50
C ASP A 678 35.62 -30.84 -38.27
N SER A 679 36.70 -31.51 -37.90
CA SER A 679 37.60 -31.23 -36.79
C SER A 679 38.73 -30.30 -37.23
N GLY A 680 39.06 -29.31 -36.40
CA GLY A 680 40.27 -28.50 -36.57
C GLY A 680 40.59 -27.69 -35.32
N GLY A 681 41.42 -28.25 -34.44
CA GLY A 681 41.85 -27.59 -33.22
C GLY A 681 42.95 -26.56 -33.44
N ILE A 682 42.94 -25.48 -32.65
CA ILE A 682 44.12 -24.68 -32.31
C ILE A 682 44.02 -24.27 -30.83
N SER A 683 44.98 -24.74 -30.04
CA SER A 683 45.23 -24.39 -28.65
C SER A 683 45.98 -23.07 -28.51
N LYS A 684 45.65 -22.22 -27.51
CA LYS A 684 46.57 -21.33 -26.75
C LYS A 684 45.87 -20.66 -25.55
N PRO A 685 46.59 -20.08 -24.56
CA PRO A 685 46.48 -20.52 -23.17
C PRO A 685 45.95 -19.47 -22.17
N GLY A 686 45.41 -19.97 -21.06
CA GLY A 686 45.48 -19.35 -19.73
C GLY A 686 44.63 -18.10 -19.47
N SER A 687 43.40 -18.30 -19.00
CA SER A 687 42.63 -17.29 -18.26
C SER A 687 42.09 -17.92 -16.96
N PRO A 688 41.95 -17.15 -15.87
CA PRO A 688 41.63 -17.68 -14.55
C PRO A 688 40.27 -18.37 -14.58
N VAL A 689 40.28 -19.65 -14.28
CA VAL A 689 39.08 -20.47 -14.10
C VAL A 689 38.32 -19.89 -12.90
N VAL A 690 37.11 -19.40 -13.13
CA VAL A 690 36.12 -19.20 -12.08
C VAL A 690 35.84 -20.59 -11.51
N THR A 691 36.50 -20.92 -10.40
CA THR A 691 36.30 -22.19 -9.71
C THR A 691 34.96 -22.16 -8.99
N MET A 692 33.86 -22.28 -9.75
CA MET A 692 32.59 -22.71 -9.19
C MET A 692 32.75 -24.19 -8.88
N LYS A 693 32.64 -24.56 -7.60
CA LYS A 693 32.59 -25.97 -7.20
C LYS A 693 31.45 -26.64 -7.96
N ASN A 694 31.80 -27.45 -8.96
CA ASN A 694 30.89 -28.45 -9.52
C ASN A 694 30.44 -29.34 -8.36
N VAL A 695 29.19 -29.15 -7.93
CA VAL A 695 28.53 -30.10 -7.03
C VAL A 695 28.28 -31.37 -7.84
N PRO A 696 28.70 -32.55 -7.37
CA PRO A 696 28.48 -33.80 -8.09
C PRO A 696 27.00 -33.98 -8.41
N MET A 697 26.73 -34.34 -9.66
CA MET A 697 25.43 -34.70 -10.18
C MET A 697 25.09 -36.11 -9.68
N ASP A 698 23.82 -36.31 -9.32
CA ASP A 698 23.20 -37.56 -8.87
C ASP A 698 23.34 -37.90 -7.37
N SER A 699 22.60 -37.18 -6.54
CA SER A 699 22.15 -37.70 -5.24
C SER A 699 20.66 -38.01 -5.34
N SER A 700 20.27 -39.26 -5.04
CA SER A 700 18.86 -39.64 -4.88
C SER A 700 18.12 -38.61 -4.00
N LEU A 701 17.02 -38.04 -4.51
CA LEU A 701 16.20 -37.05 -3.80
C LEU A 701 15.81 -37.57 -2.41
N ASP A 702 16.29 -36.91 -1.35
CA ASP A 702 15.85 -37.17 0.02
C ASP A 702 14.56 -36.38 0.31
N ILE A 703 13.41 -37.00 -0.02
CA ILE A 703 12.11 -36.36 0.14
C ILE A 703 11.78 -36.02 1.60
N ALA A 704 12.31 -36.76 2.58
CA ALA A 704 12.08 -36.47 3.99
C ALA A 704 12.74 -35.15 4.38
N LYS A 705 13.99 -34.94 3.95
CA LYS A 705 14.70 -33.68 4.13
C LYS A 705 14.06 -32.54 3.35
N SER A 706 13.71 -32.73 2.08
CA SER A 706 13.03 -31.69 1.28
C SER A 706 11.69 -31.29 1.90
N SER A 707 10.93 -32.25 2.46
CA SER A 707 9.68 -31.99 3.17
C SER A 707 9.88 -31.13 4.41
N GLU A 708 10.90 -31.41 5.23
CA GLU A 708 11.21 -30.62 6.42
C GLU A 708 11.73 -29.22 6.05
N ASP A 709 12.57 -29.12 5.02
CA ASP A 709 13.05 -27.84 4.51
C ASP A 709 11.88 -26.99 3.97
N ILE A 710 10.96 -27.56 3.17
CA ILE A 710 9.76 -26.85 2.70
C ILE A 710 8.91 -26.38 3.88
N ARG A 711 8.71 -27.23 4.89
CA ARG A 711 7.94 -26.89 6.10
C ARG A 711 8.58 -25.74 6.88
N SER A 712 9.90 -25.77 7.07
CA SER A 712 10.63 -24.72 7.78
C SER A 712 10.79 -23.42 6.98
N GLN A 713 10.68 -23.47 5.65
CA GLN A 713 10.78 -22.28 4.78
C GLN A 713 9.44 -21.58 4.54
N SER A 714 8.32 -22.30 4.66
CA SER A 714 6.99 -21.78 4.25
C SER A 714 5.89 -21.97 5.29
N GLY A 715 6.08 -22.87 6.26
CA GLY A 715 5.02 -23.36 7.15
C GLY A 715 4.06 -24.36 6.49
N TRP A 716 4.18 -24.61 5.18
CA TRP A 716 3.29 -25.51 4.44
C TRP A 716 3.79 -26.94 4.41
N ARG A 717 2.88 -27.85 4.09
CA ARG A 717 3.16 -29.29 4.12
C ARG A 717 3.37 -29.82 2.72
N LEU A 718 4.53 -30.42 2.46
CA LEU A 718 4.74 -31.24 1.27
C LEU A 718 3.95 -32.55 1.41
N VAL A 719 3.13 -32.87 0.42
CA VAL A 719 2.39 -34.14 0.35
C VAL A 719 3.17 -35.15 -0.50
N GLN A 720 3.55 -34.76 -1.71
CA GLN A 720 4.25 -35.63 -2.65
C GLN A 720 4.96 -34.82 -3.75
N ILE A 721 5.95 -35.44 -4.38
CA ILE A 721 6.59 -34.99 -5.61
C ILE A 721 6.47 -36.13 -6.63
N GLU A 722 5.85 -35.84 -7.77
CA GLU A 722 5.74 -36.74 -8.91
C GLU A 722 6.56 -36.19 -10.08
N GLN A 723 7.54 -36.94 -10.57
CA GLN A 723 8.22 -36.59 -11.82
C GLN A 723 7.41 -37.13 -12.99
N ARG A 724 7.06 -36.23 -13.93
CA ARG A 724 6.51 -36.59 -15.24
C ARG A 724 7.32 -35.90 -16.32
N ASN A 725 7.95 -36.66 -17.20
CA ASN A 725 8.83 -36.13 -18.24
C ASN A 725 9.91 -35.20 -17.63
N ARG A 726 9.89 -33.92 -17.99
CA ARG A 726 10.86 -32.89 -17.57
C ARG A 726 10.30 -31.98 -16.46
N SER A 727 9.25 -32.43 -15.80
CA SER A 727 8.42 -31.65 -14.90
C SER A 727 8.31 -32.32 -13.54
N TRP A 728 8.44 -31.54 -12.48
CA TRP A 728 8.14 -31.97 -11.12
C TRP A 728 6.77 -31.46 -10.70
N ILE A 729 5.82 -32.37 -10.52
CA ILE A 729 4.49 -32.09 -10.01
C ILE A 729 4.55 -32.18 -8.48
N VAL A 730 4.50 -31.04 -7.81
CA VAL A 730 4.65 -30.91 -6.36
C VAL A 730 3.28 -30.65 -5.75
N THR A 731 2.85 -31.45 -4.76
CA THR A 731 1.58 -31.21 -4.06
C THR A 731 1.84 -30.64 -2.68
N LEU A 732 1.30 -29.45 -2.41
CA LEU A 732 1.38 -28.76 -1.13
C LEU A 732 0.00 -28.69 -0.48
N ASP A 733 -0.05 -28.87 0.84
CA ASP A 733 -1.26 -28.75 1.64
C ASP A 733 -1.07 -27.72 2.77
N GLU A 734 -2.20 -27.27 3.33
CA GLU A 734 -2.26 -26.20 4.34
C GLU A 734 -1.68 -24.88 3.82
N VAL A 735 -1.92 -24.56 2.55
CA VAL A 735 -1.42 -23.33 1.94
C VAL A 735 -2.31 -22.14 2.33
N ASN A 736 -1.81 -21.37 3.28
CA ASN A 736 -2.42 -20.20 3.89
C ASN A 736 -1.36 -19.10 4.18
N GLY A 737 -1.83 -17.89 4.49
CA GLY A 737 -0.99 -16.73 4.80
C GLY A 737 -1.01 -15.64 3.72
N VAL A 738 -0.41 -14.49 4.02
CA VAL A 738 -0.52 -13.26 3.21
C VAL A 738 0.65 -13.07 2.24
N TYR A 739 1.84 -13.56 2.59
CA TYR A 739 3.06 -13.46 1.75
C TYR A 739 3.27 -14.70 0.87
N LEU A 740 2.22 -15.09 0.13
CA LEU A 740 2.19 -16.32 -0.69
C LEU A 740 3.36 -16.37 -1.69
N LYS A 741 3.66 -15.27 -2.39
CA LYS A 741 4.75 -15.17 -3.38
C LYS A 741 6.13 -15.37 -2.74
N GLU A 742 6.39 -14.74 -1.59
CA GLU A 742 7.66 -14.86 -0.87
C GLU A 742 7.86 -16.29 -0.35
N ARG A 743 6.85 -16.84 0.34
CA ARG A 743 6.89 -18.22 0.86
C ARG A 743 7.05 -19.21 -0.29
N MET A 744 6.34 -19.02 -1.40
CA MET A 744 6.48 -19.86 -2.58
C MET A 744 7.87 -19.77 -3.19
N ASN A 745 8.47 -18.58 -3.31
CA ASN A 745 9.86 -18.45 -3.76
C ASN A 745 10.83 -19.25 -2.88
N ARG A 746 10.58 -19.34 -1.57
CA ARG A 746 11.38 -20.17 -0.66
C ARG A 746 11.11 -21.66 -0.83
N VAL A 747 9.90 -22.06 -1.21
CA VAL A 747 9.61 -23.45 -1.62
C VAL A 747 10.33 -23.80 -2.92
N ILE A 748 10.22 -22.94 -3.95
CA ILE A 748 10.89 -23.15 -5.24
C ILE A 748 12.42 -23.17 -5.07
N SER A 749 13.00 -22.44 -4.12
CA SER A 749 14.46 -22.53 -3.86
C SER A 749 14.88 -23.89 -3.30
N VAL A 750 14.08 -24.51 -2.43
CA VAL A 750 14.29 -25.90 -1.99
C VAL A 750 14.18 -26.86 -3.17
N LEU A 751 13.11 -26.75 -3.97
CA LEU A 751 12.90 -27.58 -5.15
C LEU A 751 14.03 -27.43 -6.18
N HIS A 752 14.50 -26.19 -6.42
CA HIS A 752 15.60 -25.90 -7.33
C HIS A 752 16.93 -26.51 -6.86
N ARG A 753 17.20 -26.51 -5.55
CA ARG A 753 18.37 -27.15 -4.94
C ARG A 753 18.33 -28.67 -5.06
N ASP A 754 17.14 -29.26 -5.03
CA ASP A 754 17.00 -30.72 -4.98
C ASP A 754 16.74 -31.34 -6.37
N ALA A 755 16.24 -30.57 -7.33
CA ALA A 755 15.90 -31.06 -8.66
C ALA A 755 17.12 -31.37 -9.55
N PRO A 756 17.11 -32.49 -10.30
CA PRO A 756 18.16 -32.82 -11.27
C PRO A 756 18.14 -31.85 -12.45
N THR A 757 19.21 -31.79 -13.24
CA THR A 757 19.36 -30.84 -14.36
C THR A 757 18.37 -31.07 -15.51
N SER A 758 17.75 -32.26 -15.58
CA SER A 758 16.72 -32.62 -16.55
C SER A 758 15.37 -31.94 -16.29
N VAL A 759 15.11 -31.49 -15.07
CA VAL A 759 13.84 -30.85 -14.69
C VAL A 759 13.86 -29.37 -15.06
N THR A 760 12.98 -29.00 -16.00
CA THR A 760 12.84 -27.64 -16.54
C THR A 760 11.72 -26.85 -15.90
N GLU A 761 10.75 -27.51 -15.28
CA GLU A 761 9.56 -26.86 -14.72
C GLU A 761 9.07 -27.52 -13.42
N PHE A 762 8.42 -26.70 -12.59
CA PHE A 762 7.71 -27.14 -11.39
C PHE A 762 6.22 -26.87 -11.55
N VAL A 763 5.39 -27.91 -11.44
CA VAL A 763 3.93 -27.80 -11.43
C VAL A 763 3.45 -27.98 -9.99
N VAL A 764 3.15 -26.88 -9.31
CA VAL A 764 2.74 -26.88 -7.91
C VAL A 764 1.21 -26.97 -7.82
N LYS A 765 0.71 -28.04 -7.20
CA LYS A 765 -0.69 -28.28 -6.86
C LYS A 765 -0.95 -27.83 -5.44
N TYR A 766 -1.86 -26.88 -5.26
CA TYR A 766 -2.23 -26.31 -3.98
C TYR A 766 -3.48 -26.95 -3.41
N GLN A 767 -3.41 -27.32 -2.14
CA GLN A 767 -4.51 -27.90 -1.38
C GLN A 767 -4.66 -27.21 -0.02
N GLN A 768 -5.87 -27.26 0.51
CA GLN A 768 -6.18 -26.81 1.87
C GLN A 768 -6.98 -27.89 2.60
N HIS A 769 -6.39 -28.51 3.61
CA HIS A 769 -6.94 -29.72 4.26
C HIS A 769 -7.30 -30.78 3.22
N GLN A 770 -6.40 -30.98 2.25
CA GLN A 770 -6.56 -31.91 1.12
C GLN A 770 -7.72 -31.59 0.17
N LEU A 771 -8.38 -30.44 0.33
CA LEU A 771 -9.29 -29.89 -0.66
C LEU A 771 -8.45 -29.36 -1.84
N PRO A 772 -8.55 -29.92 -3.05
CA PRO A 772 -7.81 -29.44 -4.20
C PRO A 772 -8.33 -28.08 -4.67
N LEU A 773 -7.45 -27.09 -4.78
CA LEU A 773 -7.82 -25.71 -5.14
C LEU A 773 -7.33 -25.38 -6.55
N ILE A 774 -6.04 -25.08 -6.70
CA ILE A 774 -5.43 -24.61 -7.95
C ILE A 774 -4.11 -25.32 -8.22
N LYS A 775 -3.64 -25.30 -9.48
CA LYS A 775 -2.25 -25.62 -9.85
C LYS A 775 -1.58 -24.40 -10.48
N GLN A 776 -0.26 -24.28 -10.32
CA GLN A 776 0.57 -23.26 -10.99
C GLN A 776 1.85 -23.89 -11.54
N THR A 777 2.35 -23.36 -12.63
CA THR A 777 3.57 -23.84 -13.28
C THR A 777 4.67 -22.78 -13.19
N TYR A 778 5.89 -23.21 -12.89
CA TYR A 778 7.06 -22.36 -12.80
C TYR A 778 8.13 -22.85 -13.75
N ASN A 779 8.52 -22.02 -14.72
CA ASN A 779 9.73 -22.26 -15.49
C ASN A 779 10.96 -22.09 -14.59
N ARG A 780 11.72 -23.17 -14.37
CA ARG A 780 12.81 -23.20 -13.41
C ARG A 780 13.94 -22.24 -13.78
N GLN A 781 14.25 -22.10 -15.07
CA GLN A 781 15.37 -21.25 -15.52
C GLN A 781 15.02 -19.77 -15.44
N ALA A 782 13.86 -19.37 -15.94
CA ALA A 782 13.40 -17.99 -15.84
C ALA A 782 13.24 -17.56 -14.38
N TRP A 783 12.72 -18.46 -13.52
CA TRP A 783 12.63 -18.23 -12.08
C TRP A 783 14.02 -18.08 -11.44
N MET A 784 14.97 -18.96 -11.77
CA MET A 784 16.35 -18.89 -11.26
C MET A 784 16.98 -17.54 -11.63
N MET A 785 16.95 -17.15 -12.90
CA MET A 785 17.56 -15.91 -13.39
C MET A 785 16.98 -14.67 -12.72
N LYS A 786 15.65 -14.62 -12.54
CA LYS A 786 14.97 -13.53 -11.83
C LYS A 786 15.43 -13.41 -10.36
N ASN A 787 15.84 -14.50 -9.73
CA ASN A 787 16.17 -14.55 -8.31
C ASN A 787 17.68 -14.53 -7.98
N ILE A 788 18.58 -14.63 -8.97
CA ILE A 788 20.04 -14.59 -8.74
C ILE A 788 20.73 -13.33 -9.31
N SER A 789 20.02 -12.54 -10.11
CA SER A 789 20.57 -11.37 -10.81
C SER A 789 19.50 -10.31 -11.02
N LEU A 790 19.90 -9.04 -11.00
CA LEU A 790 19.04 -7.97 -11.49
C LEU A 790 18.88 -8.11 -13.01
N LEU A 791 17.64 -8.15 -13.50
CA LEU A 791 17.32 -8.14 -14.93
C LEU A 791 16.88 -6.73 -15.35
N GLY A 792 17.25 -6.30 -16.55
CA GLY A 792 16.70 -5.08 -17.15
C GLY A 792 15.18 -5.20 -17.35
N PRO A 793 14.41 -4.09 -17.38
CA PRO A 793 12.95 -4.11 -17.45
C PRO A 793 12.37 -5.01 -18.56
N SER A 794 12.97 -5.03 -19.74
CA SER A 794 12.51 -5.86 -20.86
C SER A 794 12.74 -7.35 -20.59
N LYS A 795 13.92 -7.71 -20.05
CA LYS A 795 14.21 -9.10 -19.65
C LYS A 795 13.41 -9.53 -18.42
N SER A 796 13.14 -8.61 -17.48
CA SER A 796 12.28 -8.87 -16.33
C SER A 796 10.85 -9.16 -16.78
N LYS A 797 10.29 -8.38 -17.72
CA LYS A 797 8.97 -8.65 -18.31
C LYS A 797 8.91 -10.00 -19.03
N LEU A 798 9.96 -10.37 -19.76
CA LEU A 798 10.04 -11.69 -20.42
C LEU A 798 10.13 -12.81 -19.39
N ALA A 799 11.02 -12.69 -18.41
CA ALA A 799 11.15 -13.65 -17.32
C ALA A 799 9.86 -13.75 -16.50
N GLU A 800 9.19 -12.63 -16.27
CA GLU A 800 7.86 -12.58 -15.66
C GLU A 800 6.87 -13.32 -16.53
N ALA A 801 6.68 -12.99 -17.80
CA ALA A 801 5.73 -13.68 -18.67
C ALA A 801 5.92 -15.20 -18.70
N VAL A 802 7.18 -15.66 -18.66
CA VAL A 802 7.55 -17.09 -18.69
C VAL A 802 7.40 -17.75 -17.31
N VAL A 803 7.68 -17.05 -16.22
CA VAL A 803 7.43 -17.54 -14.85
C VAL A 803 5.95 -17.43 -14.48
N SER A 804 5.26 -16.46 -15.09
CA SER A 804 3.88 -16.06 -14.84
C SER A 804 2.90 -16.72 -15.78
N GLU A 805 3.23 -17.87 -16.37
CA GLU A 805 2.23 -18.86 -16.74
C GLU A 805 1.52 -19.35 -15.45
N TYR A 806 0.76 -18.43 -14.85
CA TYR A 806 -0.13 -18.62 -13.72
C TYR A 806 -1.61 -18.63 -14.16
N PRO A 807 -2.06 -19.29 -15.27
CA PRO A 807 -3.45 -19.67 -15.31
C PRO A 807 -3.62 -20.70 -14.19
N SER A 808 -4.14 -20.24 -13.06
CA SER A 808 -4.32 -21.07 -11.87
C SER A 808 -5.46 -22.04 -12.11
N GLU A 809 -5.27 -23.07 -12.93
CA GLU A 809 -6.35 -23.99 -13.29
C GLU A 809 -6.88 -24.70 -12.04
N LEU A 810 -8.20 -24.86 -12.01
CA LEU A 810 -8.85 -25.64 -10.98
C LEU A 810 -8.38 -27.10 -11.06
N LEU A 811 -7.99 -27.66 -9.92
CA LEU A 811 -7.62 -29.07 -9.84
C LEU A 811 -8.87 -29.95 -9.93
N GLU A 812 -9.04 -30.72 -11.00
CA GLU A 812 -10.09 -31.73 -11.07
C GLU A 812 -9.92 -32.76 -9.94
N SER A 813 -11.04 -33.20 -9.34
CA SER A 813 -11.02 -34.33 -8.41
C SER A 813 -10.81 -35.61 -9.23
N SER A 814 -9.56 -35.94 -9.56
CA SER A 814 -9.25 -37.26 -10.06
C SER A 814 -9.60 -38.26 -8.97
N LYS A 815 -10.69 -39.04 -9.14
CA LYS A 815 -10.83 -40.30 -8.42
C LYS A 815 -9.62 -41.13 -8.80
N SER A 816 -8.54 -41.08 -8.02
CA SER A 816 -7.40 -41.96 -8.25
C SER A 816 -7.88 -43.35 -7.90
N SER A 817 -8.12 -44.15 -8.94
CA SER A 817 -8.03 -45.59 -8.83
C SER A 817 -6.74 -45.92 -8.09
N SER A 818 -6.90 -46.63 -6.99
CA SER A 818 -5.84 -47.39 -6.36
C SER A 818 -5.28 -48.36 -7.40
N SER A 819 -4.30 -47.92 -8.18
CA SER A 819 -3.40 -48.85 -8.86
C SER A 819 -2.38 -49.26 -7.80
N THR A 820 -2.59 -50.45 -7.28
CA THR A 820 -1.60 -51.24 -6.57
C THR A 820 -0.26 -51.07 -7.27
N ALA A 821 0.79 -50.76 -6.50
CA ALA A 821 2.17 -50.70 -6.95
C ALA A 821 2.48 -51.91 -7.84
N SER A 822 2.39 -51.70 -9.15
CA SER A 822 2.69 -52.71 -10.15
C SER A 822 4.15 -52.50 -10.47
N GLN A 823 4.95 -53.53 -10.21
CA GLN A 823 6.36 -53.57 -10.54
C GLN A 823 6.55 -53.10 -11.99
N LEU A 824 7.21 -51.96 -12.15
CA LEU A 824 7.60 -51.42 -13.44
C LEU A 824 8.69 -52.32 -14.04
N ASN A 825 8.45 -52.76 -15.26
CA ASN A 825 9.35 -53.51 -16.12
C ASN A 825 10.63 -52.67 -16.38
N PRO A 826 11.85 -53.15 -16.08
CA PRO A 826 13.07 -52.34 -16.09
C PRO A 826 13.60 -51.93 -17.48
N ASN A 827 12.91 -52.26 -18.57
CA ASN A 827 13.42 -52.06 -19.93
C ASN A 827 12.77 -50.90 -20.73
N ASN A 828 11.88 -50.11 -20.13
CA ASN A 828 11.38 -48.86 -20.73
C ASN A 828 11.65 -47.70 -19.76
N GLN A 829 12.86 -47.13 -19.84
CA GLN A 829 13.23 -45.90 -19.13
C GLN A 829 12.56 -44.69 -19.78
N GLU A 830 11.34 -44.37 -19.34
CA GLU A 830 10.88 -42.98 -19.27
C GLU A 830 10.79 -42.60 -17.78
N ASP A 831 11.45 -41.50 -17.42
CA ASP A 831 11.80 -41.04 -16.07
C ASP A 831 10.60 -40.62 -15.17
N ASN A 832 9.58 -41.46 -15.04
CA ASN A 832 8.40 -41.16 -14.22
C ASN A 832 8.48 -41.86 -12.86
N TYR A 833 8.48 -41.09 -11.77
CA TYR A 833 8.47 -41.63 -10.41
C TYR A 833 7.57 -40.80 -9.48
N LEU A 834 7.05 -41.43 -8.42
CA LEU A 834 6.27 -40.77 -7.37
C LEU A 834 6.94 -40.99 -6.02
N LEU A 835 7.28 -39.89 -5.35
CA LEU A 835 7.76 -39.89 -3.98
C LEU A 835 6.72 -39.24 -3.09
N LYS A 836 6.23 -39.98 -2.09
CA LYS A 836 5.36 -39.44 -1.05
C LYS A 836 6.21 -38.91 0.09
N ALA A 837 5.92 -37.70 0.54
CA ALA A 837 6.56 -37.18 1.74
C ALA A 837 6.16 -38.04 2.95
N PRO A 838 6.99 -38.11 4.00
CA PRO A 838 6.62 -38.80 5.23
C PRO A 838 5.27 -38.28 5.71
N ASP A 839 4.32 -39.19 5.98
CA ASP A 839 2.98 -38.84 6.45
C ASP A 839 3.13 -37.92 7.68
N ALA A 840 2.79 -36.64 7.51
CA ALA A 840 2.80 -35.72 8.65
C ALA A 840 1.85 -36.28 9.70
N ARG A 841 2.27 -36.23 10.97
CA ARG A 841 1.58 -36.87 12.10
C ARG A 841 0.06 -36.69 11.99
N ARG A 842 -0.68 -37.80 11.99
CA ARG A 842 -2.16 -37.79 11.94
C ARG A 842 -2.79 -37.03 13.10
N LEU A 843 -2.08 -36.90 14.22
CA LEU A 843 -2.46 -36.09 15.37
C LEU A 843 -1.45 -34.98 15.59
N THR A 844 -1.91 -33.74 15.55
CA THR A 844 -1.15 -32.55 15.94
C THR A 844 -1.85 -31.87 17.11
N GLY A 845 -1.12 -31.05 17.86
CA GLY A 845 -1.67 -30.30 18.97
C GLY A 845 -0.73 -29.21 19.44
N GLY A 846 -1.27 -28.25 20.17
CA GLY A 846 -0.57 -27.05 20.60
C GLY A 846 -1.13 -26.48 21.90
N ILE A 847 -0.41 -25.50 22.44
CA ILE A 847 -0.87 -24.67 23.54
C ILE A 847 -0.80 -23.22 23.07
N ASP A 848 -1.94 -22.54 23.09
CA ASP A 848 -2.08 -21.14 22.70
C ASP A 848 -2.55 -20.28 23.89
N ILE A 849 -2.52 -18.97 23.73
CA ILE A 849 -3.02 -18.01 24.72
C ILE A 849 -4.30 -17.36 24.17
N GLY A 850 -5.39 -17.48 24.91
CA GLY A 850 -6.65 -16.81 24.62
C GLY A 850 -6.79 -15.51 25.41
N TYR A 851 -7.27 -14.45 24.76
CA TYR A 851 -7.61 -13.19 25.40
C TYR A 851 -9.04 -12.79 25.04
N GLN A 852 -9.84 -12.43 26.05
CA GLN A 852 -11.19 -11.94 25.88
C GLN A 852 -11.41 -10.72 26.74
N GLN A 853 -12.10 -9.70 26.20
CA GLN A 853 -12.43 -8.48 26.94
C GLN A 853 -13.86 -8.01 26.67
N THR A 854 -14.41 -7.23 27.59
CA THR A 854 -15.69 -6.52 27.45
C THR A 854 -15.54 -5.14 28.08
N ILE A 855 -15.95 -4.11 27.35
CA ILE A 855 -15.83 -2.71 27.76
C ILE A 855 -17.13 -1.95 27.47
N GLY A 856 -17.45 -0.98 28.33
CA GLY A 856 -18.64 -0.13 28.21
C GLY A 856 -19.95 -0.84 28.57
N GLY A 857 -19.88 -1.90 29.40
CA GLY A 857 -21.05 -2.47 30.06
C GLY A 857 -21.21 -1.93 31.49
N PRO A 858 -22.33 -2.25 32.18
CA PRO A 858 -22.61 -1.81 33.55
C PRO A 858 -21.66 -2.36 34.62
N ASN A 859 -20.86 -3.39 34.30
CA ASN A 859 -19.85 -3.96 35.20
C ASN A 859 -18.43 -3.47 34.92
N GLY A 860 -18.28 -2.44 34.08
CA GLY A 860 -17.01 -1.81 33.77
C GLY A 860 -16.19 -2.62 32.77
N TYR A 861 -14.88 -2.65 33.00
CA TYR A 861 -13.94 -3.40 32.16
C TYR A 861 -13.78 -4.83 32.67
N LEU A 862 -14.15 -5.80 31.84
CA LEU A 862 -13.99 -7.23 32.10
C LEU A 862 -12.94 -7.82 31.15
N PHE A 863 -12.11 -8.72 31.64
CA PHE A 863 -11.13 -9.44 30.84
C PHE A 863 -10.90 -10.87 31.35
N ALA A 864 -10.42 -11.73 30.45
CA ALA A 864 -9.93 -13.07 30.77
C ALA A 864 -8.73 -13.43 29.88
N LEU A 865 -7.71 -14.01 30.50
CA LEU A 865 -6.56 -14.65 29.87
C LEU A 865 -6.66 -16.16 30.10
N SER A 866 -6.58 -16.93 29.02
CA SER A 866 -6.78 -18.38 29.03
C SER A 866 -5.59 -19.10 28.40
N ALA A 867 -5.27 -20.28 28.91
CA ALA A 867 -4.43 -21.25 28.20
C ALA A 867 -5.34 -22.15 27.37
N LEU A 868 -5.08 -22.23 26.07
CA LEU A 868 -5.88 -23.00 25.12
C LEU A 868 -5.10 -24.25 24.71
N GLY A 869 -5.65 -25.44 24.94
CA GLY A 869 -5.11 -26.68 24.40
C GLY A 869 -5.79 -27.03 23.08
N THR A 870 -5.04 -27.15 22.01
CA THR A 870 -5.56 -27.49 20.68
C THR A 870 -5.12 -28.89 20.27
N ALA A 871 -6.00 -29.63 19.59
CA ALA A 871 -5.70 -30.94 19.01
C ALA A 871 -6.43 -31.10 17.68
N ASP A 872 -5.71 -31.57 16.66
CA ASP A 872 -6.19 -31.78 15.30
C ASP A 872 -5.85 -33.21 14.87
N LEU A 873 -6.89 -33.99 14.55
CA LEU A 873 -6.80 -35.40 14.15
C LEU A 873 -7.29 -35.57 12.71
N GLN A 874 -6.39 -35.91 11.79
CA GLN A 874 -6.73 -36.27 10.43
C GLN A 874 -7.29 -37.71 10.39
N LEU A 875 -8.47 -37.89 9.78
CA LEU A 875 -9.13 -39.19 9.68
C LEU A 875 -8.87 -39.86 8.33
N TRP A 876 -9.26 -39.19 7.25
CA TRP A 876 -9.09 -39.61 5.84
C TRP A 876 -9.13 -38.37 4.94
N ASP A 877 -9.18 -38.56 3.63
CA ASP A 877 -9.08 -37.46 2.67
C ASP A 877 -10.19 -36.42 2.84
N GLY A 878 -9.77 -35.18 3.11
CA GLY A 878 -10.68 -34.07 3.40
C GLY A 878 -11.43 -34.18 4.73
N ALA A 879 -11.11 -35.12 5.62
CA ALA A 879 -11.79 -35.31 6.91
C ALA A 879 -10.88 -35.21 8.13
N TRP A 880 -11.25 -34.34 9.07
CA TRP A 880 -10.51 -34.14 10.32
C TRP A 880 -11.41 -33.81 11.50
N ILE A 881 -10.88 -33.98 12.71
CA ILE A 881 -11.50 -33.56 13.97
C ILE A 881 -10.59 -32.52 14.61
N ARG A 882 -11.13 -31.36 14.95
CA ARG A 882 -10.45 -30.35 15.77
C ARG A 882 -11.10 -30.25 17.13
N GLY A 883 -10.29 -30.23 18.18
CA GLY A 883 -10.71 -29.99 19.56
C GLY A 883 -9.95 -28.84 20.19
N VAL A 884 -10.65 -28.01 20.95
CA VAL A 884 -10.08 -26.91 21.73
C VAL A 884 -10.57 -27.03 23.17
N SER A 885 -9.65 -27.12 24.12
CA SER A 885 -9.91 -26.94 25.53
C SER A 885 -9.42 -25.57 25.98
N SER A 886 -10.14 -24.90 26.87
CA SER A 886 -9.75 -23.59 27.39
C SER A 886 -9.74 -23.61 28.91
N LEU A 887 -8.60 -23.26 29.51
CA LEU A 887 -8.46 -23.03 30.93
C LEU A 887 -8.25 -21.55 31.19
N ARG A 888 -9.23 -20.90 31.81
CA ARG A 888 -9.14 -19.49 32.23
C ARG A 888 -8.13 -19.38 33.39
N VAL A 889 -6.98 -18.77 33.14
CA VAL A 889 -5.87 -18.67 34.11
C VAL A 889 -5.99 -17.42 34.98
N LEU A 890 -6.35 -16.30 34.36
CA LEU A 890 -6.51 -15.01 35.01
C LEU A 890 -7.74 -14.30 34.46
N ASP A 891 -8.59 -13.76 35.32
CA ASP A 891 -9.79 -13.02 34.92
C ASP A 891 -10.28 -12.13 36.06
N ASN A 892 -11.27 -11.29 35.75
CA ASN A 892 -12.05 -10.53 36.72
C ASN A 892 -13.57 -10.75 36.52
N TYR A 893 -13.95 -11.95 36.07
CA TYR A 893 -15.34 -12.25 35.74
C TYR A 893 -16.22 -12.48 36.98
N ASP A 894 -15.62 -12.51 38.18
CA ASP A 894 -16.32 -12.35 39.45
C ASP A 894 -17.13 -11.04 39.51
N LYS A 895 -16.73 -10.02 38.76
CA LYS A 895 -17.43 -8.74 38.63
C LYS A 895 -18.55 -8.75 37.59
N PHE A 896 -18.67 -9.80 36.79
CA PHE A 896 -19.68 -9.88 35.74
C PHE A 896 -21.03 -10.28 36.35
N THR A 897 -21.86 -9.30 36.69
CA THR A 897 -23.17 -9.50 37.34
C THR A 897 -24.36 -9.16 36.46
N TYR A 898 -24.14 -8.50 35.32
CA TYR A 898 -25.20 -8.04 34.43
C TYR A 898 -25.70 -9.14 33.50
N ASP A 899 -27.02 -9.31 33.50
CA ASP A 899 -27.75 -10.11 32.52
C ASP A 899 -28.45 -9.21 31.51
N ALA A 900 -28.06 -9.32 30.24
CA ALA A 900 -28.70 -8.58 29.16
C ALA A 900 -30.14 -9.11 28.94
N PRO A 901 -31.17 -8.24 29.06
CA PRO A 901 -32.55 -8.65 28.81
C PRO A 901 -32.77 -8.91 27.31
N SER A 902 -33.73 -9.79 27.00
CA SER A 902 -34.13 -10.09 25.63
C SER A 902 -35.60 -10.51 25.56
N ASN A 903 -36.29 -10.02 24.54
CA ASN A 903 -37.65 -10.45 24.18
C ASN A 903 -37.64 -11.57 23.13
N LEU A 904 -36.46 -11.99 22.69
CA LEU A 904 -36.24 -13.10 21.77
C LEU A 904 -35.67 -14.30 22.52
N PRO A 905 -35.67 -15.51 21.92
CA PRO A 905 -34.84 -16.59 22.41
C PRO A 905 -33.39 -16.12 22.63
N ARG A 906 -32.87 -16.35 23.83
CA ARG A 906 -31.55 -15.86 24.25
C ARG A 906 -30.44 -16.70 23.62
N VAL A 907 -29.96 -16.26 22.46
CA VAL A 907 -28.99 -16.98 21.62
C VAL A 907 -27.56 -16.41 21.70
N ARG A 908 -27.40 -15.19 22.21
CA ARG A 908 -26.14 -14.47 22.46
C ARG A 908 -26.12 -13.75 23.81
N THR A 909 -27.28 -13.40 24.36
CA THR A 909 -27.38 -12.64 25.62
C THR A 909 -27.08 -13.44 26.89
N TYR A 910 -26.93 -14.77 26.82
CA TYR A 910 -26.44 -15.62 27.94
C TYR A 910 -24.91 -15.55 28.16
N MET A 911 -24.26 -14.48 27.70
CA MET A 911 -22.80 -14.38 27.72
C MET A 911 -22.20 -14.53 29.13
N ARG A 912 -22.85 -13.95 30.15
CA ARG A 912 -22.37 -14.04 31.54
C ARG A 912 -22.33 -15.49 32.02
N GLU A 913 -23.40 -16.24 31.81
CA GLU A 913 -23.51 -17.64 32.25
C GLU A 913 -22.43 -18.49 31.58
N TYR A 914 -22.25 -18.38 30.27
CA TYR A 914 -21.19 -19.10 29.56
C TYR A 914 -19.78 -18.71 30.02
N LEU A 915 -19.54 -17.45 30.38
CA LEU A 915 -18.23 -16.99 30.80
C LEU A 915 -17.92 -17.22 32.28
N THR A 916 -18.93 -17.45 33.14
CA THR A 916 -18.72 -17.58 34.60
C THR A 916 -18.95 -18.98 35.15
N SER A 917 -19.69 -19.85 34.44
CA SER A 917 -20.08 -21.17 34.96
C SER A 917 -18.90 -22.11 35.21
N ASN A 918 -17.87 -22.08 34.37
CA ASN A 918 -16.69 -22.91 34.54
C ASN A 918 -15.41 -22.22 34.03
N ARG A 919 -14.27 -22.55 34.64
CA ARG A 919 -12.94 -22.09 34.19
C ARG A 919 -12.32 -23.02 33.15
N LEU A 920 -12.64 -24.30 33.18
CA LEU A 920 -12.22 -25.29 32.19
C LEU A 920 -13.39 -25.64 31.28
N THR A 921 -13.29 -25.28 29.99
CA THR A 921 -14.35 -25.46 29.00
C THR A 921 -13.85 -26.18 27.76
N VAL A 922 -14.79 -26.64 26.91
CA VAL A 922 -14.51 -27.15 25.55
C VAL A 922 -15.22 -26.24 24.54
N PRO A 923 -14.62 -25.08 24.18
CA PRO A 923 -15.28 -24.11 23.31
C PRO A 923 -15.60 -24.68 21.92
N ASN A 924 -14.78 -25.61 21.43
CA ASN A 924 -14.98 -26.28 20.15
C ASN A 924 -14.51 -27.74 20.20
N LEU A 925 -15.29 -28.63 19.58
CA LEU A 925 -14.90 -29.99 19.22
C LEU A 925 -15.69 -30.37 17.96
N GLN A 926 -15.09 -30.17 16.79
CA GLN A 926 -15.76 -30.26 15.50
C GLN A 926 -15.10 -31.30 14.60
N ALA A 927 -15.90 -32.24 14.08
CA ALA A 927 -15.54 -33.06 12.94
C ALA A 927 -15.96 -32.34 11.65
N THR A 928 -15.09 -32.33 10.63
CA THR A 928 -15.33 -31.68 9.33
C THR A 928 -14.92 -32.59 8.20
N GLN A 929 -15.75 -32.68 7.15
CA GLN A 929 -15.44 -33.26 5.85
C GLN A 929 -15.58 -32.17 4.78
N VAL A 930 -14.57 -32.01 3.93
CA VAL A 930 -14.65 -31.17 2.74
C VAL A 930 -14.46 -32.00 1.48
N ALA A 931 -15.09 -31.59 0.39
CA ALA A 931 -14.94 -32.22 -0.91
C ALA A 931 -15.14 -31.19 -2.02
N LYS A 932 -14.50 -31.45 -3.17
CA LYS A 932 -14.79 -30.77 -4.43
C LYS A 932 -15.70 -31.68 -5.25
N LEU A 933 -16.89 -31.19 -5.62
CA LEU A 933 -17.91 -31.99 -6.32
C LEU A 933 -17.81 -31.88 -7.86
N GLY A 934 -17.13 -30.84 -8.33
CA GLY A 934 -16.93 -30.53 -9.75
C GLY A 934 -16.20 -29.20 -9.88
N ASP A 935 -16.08 -28.69 -11.10
CA ASP A 935 -15.45 -27.39 -11.32
C ASP A 935 -16.21 -26.30 -10.58
N SER A 936 -15.49 -25.52 -9.78
CA SER A 936 -16.03 -24.41 -9.02
C SER A 936 -17.02 -24.79 -7.91
N HIS A 937 -17.32 -26.07 -7.69
CA HIS A 937 -18.28 -26.54 -6.69
C HIS A 937 -17.58 -27.22 -5.51
N TYR A 938 -17.71 -26.59 -4.34
CA TYR A 938 -17.12 -27.06 -3.08
C TYR A 938 -18.23 -27.41 -2.09
N PHE A 939 -17.98 -28.42 -1.27
CA PHE A 939 -18.90 -28.91 -0.25
C PHE A 939 -18.17 -29.13 1.07
N SER A 940 -18.87 -28.85 2.17
CA SER A 940 -18.42 -29.12 3.53
C SER A 940 -19.57 -29.69 4.33
N ALA A 941 -19.30 -30.70 5.15
CA ALA A 941 -20.20 -31.21 6.17
C ALA A 941 -19.46 -31.23 7.51
N TYR A 942 -20.12 -30.77 8.57
CA TYR A 942 -19.49 -30.67 9.89
C TYR A 942 -20.48 -30.98 11.01
N GLY A 943 -19.93 -31.42 12.15
CA GLY A 943 -20.74 -31.74 13.32
C GLY A 943 -19.94 -31.78 14.62
N GLY A 944 -20.67 -31.68 15.74
CA GLY A 944 -20.14 -31.73 17.09
C GLY A 944 -20.44 -30.46 17.86
N MET A 945 -19.44 -30.00 18.63
CA MET A 945 -19.48 -28.80 19.45
C MET A 945 -18.90 -27.64 18.63
N LEU A 946 -19.78 -26.96 17.87
CA LEU A 946 -19.38 -26.02 16.82
C LEU A 946 -18.87 -24.69 17.39
N GLU A 947 -19.51 -24.17 18.42
CA GLU A 947 -19.09 -22.96 19.13
C GLU A 947 -19.42 -23.05 20.63
N MET A 948 -19.00 -22.03 21.39
CA MET A 948 -19.26 -21.89 22.83
C MET A 948 -20.72 -22.17 23.20
N MET A 949 -21.66 -21.61 22.42
CA MET A 949 -23.09 -21.65 22.73
C MET A 949 -23.87 -22.75 22.01
N TYR A 950 -23.32 -23.36 20.95
CA TYR A 950 -24.07 -24.28 20.10
C TYR A 950 -23.25 -25.49 19.68
N GLY A 951 -23.89 -26.65 19.74
CA GLY A 951 -23.45 -27.87 19.08
C GLY A 951 -24.54 -28.37 18.13
N GLY A 952 -24.18 -29.22 17.18
CA GLY A 952 -25.10 -29.72 16.17
C GLY A 952 -24.41 -30.22 14.93
N VAL A 953 -25.13 -30.21 13.82
CA VAL A 953 -24.64 -30.63 12.50
C VAL A 953 -25.01 -29.59 11.46
N GLY A 954 -24.19 -29.46 10.43
CA GLY A 954 -24.45 -28.56 9.32
C GLY A 954 -23.68 -28.93 8.08
N GLY A 955 -24.04 -28.27 6.99
CA GLY A 955 -23.36 -28.40 5.71
C GLY A 955 -23.33 -27.06 4.97
N GLU A 956 -22.34 -26.94 4.10
CA GLU A 956 -22.15 -25.78 3.24
C GLU A 956 -21.86 -26.24 1.81
N TRP A 957 -22.43 -25.54 0.86
CA TRP A 957 -22.09 -25.64 -0.55
C TRP A 957 -21.65 -24.27 -1.04
N LEU A 958 -20.59 -24.23 -1.84
CA LEU A 958 -20.04 -23.01 -2.41
C LEU A 958 -19.82 -23.21 -3.91
N TYR A 959 -20.46 -22.36 -4.71
CA TYR A 959 -20.10 -22.14 -6.10
C TYR A 959 -19.16 -20.94 -6.21
N ARG A 960 -17.92 -21.20 -6.59
CA ARG A 960 -16.87 -20.20 -6.74
C ARG A 960 -15.99 -20.50 -7.95
N PRO A 961 -16.28 -19.89 -9.10
CA PRO A 961 -15.45 -20.03 -10.28
C PRO A 961 -14.07 -19.40 -10.08
N LEU A 962 -13.09 -19.99 -10.75
CA LEU A 962 -11.73 -19.48 -10.75
C LEU A 962 -11.69 -18.05 -11.28
N ASN A 963 -10.97 -17.18 -10.56
CA ASN A 963 -10.76 -15.79 -10.96
C ASN A 963 -12.06 -15.00 -11.20
N SER A 964 -13.18 -15.46 -10.65
CA SER A 964 -14.46 -14.77 -10.75
C SER A 964 -14.59 -13.75 -9.62
N PRO A 965 -15.06 -12.53 -9.91
CA PRO A 965 -15.40 -11.57 -8.87
C PRO A 965 -16.66 -11.98 -8.08
N LEU A 966 -17.40 -12.99 -8.53
CA LEU A 966 -18.64 -13.45 -7.91
C LEU A 966 -18.51 -14.88 -7.37
N ALA A 967 -19.07 -15.11 -6.19
CA ALA A 967 -19.30 -16.44 -5.64
C ALA A 967 -20.66 -16.52 -4.93
N LEU A 968 -21.21 -17.73 -4.82
CA LEU A 968 -22.49 -18.00 -4.16
C LEU A 968 -22.32 -19.17 -3.19
N GLY A 969 -22.61 -18.94 -1.90
CA GLY A 969 -22.59 -19.94 -0.86
C GLY A 969 -23.98 -20.22 -0.31
N ILE A 970 -24.23 -21.46 0.11
CA ILE A 970 -25.43 -21.86 0.84
C ILE A 970 -25.00 -22.66 2.06
N ASP A 971 -25.50 -22.31 3.24
CA ASP A 971 -25.30 -23.08 4.46
C ASP A 971 -26.63 -23.46 5.12
N LEU A 972 -26.65 -24.65 5.75
CA LEU A 972 -27.79 -25.14 6.52
C LEU A 972 -27.31 -25.90 7.74
N ASN A 973 -27.87 -25.58 8.90
CA ASN A 973 -27.42 -26.09 10.19
C ASN A 973 -28.63 -26.43 11.07
N LYS A 974 -28.56 -27.56 11.77
CA LYS A 974 -29.46 -27.91 12.86
C LYS A 974 -28.65 -27.94 14.15
N VAL A 975 -28.92 -26.99 15.03
CA VAL A 975 -28.12 -26.78 16.24
C VAL A 975 -28.99 -26.75 17.48
N ARG A 976 -28.38 -27.13 18.61
CA ARG A 976 -28.96 -27.10 19.94
C ARG A 976 -28.05 -26.28 20.85
N GLN A 977 -28.65 -25.44 21.67
CA GLN A 977 -27.91 -24.60 22.60
C GLN A 977 -27.24 -25.47 23.66
N ARG A 978 -25.98 -25.16 23.96
CA ARG A 978 -25.16 -25.94 24.89
C ARG A 978 -25.45 -25.57 26.34
N ASP A 979 -25.15 -26.47 27.24
CA ASP A 979 -25.14 -26.14 28.67
C ASP A 979 -24.03 -25.13 28.98
N PHE A 980 -24.20 -24.32 30.03
CA PHE A 980 -23.34 -23.18 30.31
C PHE A 980 -21.90 -23.57 30.70
N ASP A 981 -21.69 -24.83 31.12
CA ASP A 981 -20.36 -25.37 31.43
C ASP A 981 -19.53 -25.69 30.17
N GLN A 982 -20.13 -25.58 28.97
CA GLN A 982 -19.50 -25.78 27.66
C GLN A 982 -18.82 -27.15 27.50
N ARG A 983 -19.30 -28.19 28.19
CA ARG A 983 -18.84 -29.57 27.96
C ARG A 983 -19.73 -30.26 26.93
N PHE A 984 -20.39 -31.36 27.27
CA PHE A 984 -21.10 -32.19 26.28
C PHE A 984 -22.63 -32.16 26.42
N ASN A 985 -23.16 -31.41 27.38
CA ASN A 985 -24.59 -31.30 27.64
C ASN A 985 -25.23 -30.16 26.83
N PHE A 986 -26.56 -30.22 26.71
CA PHE A 986 -27.36 -29.27 25.94
C PHE A 986 -28.56 -28.78 26.74
N LEU A 987 -28.93 -27.52 26.53
CA LEU A 987 -30.21 -26.93 26.95
C LEU A 987 -31.32 -27.33 25.97
N ASP A 988 -32.58 -27.07 26.31
CA ASP A 988 -33.73 -27.50 25.47
C ASP A 988 -33.91 -26.71 24.17
N TYR A 989 -33.31 -25.53 24.06
CA TYR A 989 -33.45 -24.70 22.87
C TYR A 989 -32.73 -25.32 21.66
N GLN A 990 -33.46 -25.50 20.56
CA GLN A 990 -32.97 -26.00 19.29
C GLN A 990 -33.49 -25.16 18.13
N VAL A 991 -32.67 -24.97 17.10
CA VAL A 991 -33.02 -24.13 15.95
C VAL A 991 -32.39 -24.68 14.67
N THR A 992 -33.08 -24.49 13.56
CA THR A 992 -32.51 -24.67 12.22
C THR A 992 -32.14 -23.28 11.69
N THR A 993 -30.90 -23.08 11.26
CA THR A 993 -30.39 -21.80 10.73
C THR A 993 -29.64 -22.05 9.43
N GLY A 994 -29.66 -21.08 8.52
CA GLY A 994 -29.00 -21.22 7.23
C GLY A 994 -29.19 -20.00 6.36
N HIS A 995 -28.25 -19.76 5.46
CA HIS A 995 -28.21 -18.58 4.62
C HIS A 995 -27.80 -18.91 3.19
N ILE A 996 -28.32 -18.14 2.25
CA ILE A 996 -27.75 -17.98 0.92
C ILE A 996 -26.90 -16.72 0.96
N THR A 997 -25.63 -16.80 0.59
CA THR A 997 -24.69 -15.68 0.63
C THR A 997 -24.09 -15.41 -0.75
N GLY A 998 -24.31 -14.22 -1.28
CA GLY A 998 -23.58 -13.71 -2.44
C GLY A 998 -22.32 -12.98 -2.01
N TYR A 999 -21.22 -13.24 -2.70
CA TYR A 999 -19.92 -12.59 -2.51
C TYR A 999 -19.56 -11.86 -3.80
N TRP A 1000 -19.20 -10.58 -3.68
CA TRP A 1000 -18.84 -9.74 -4.81
C TRP A 1000 -17.56 -8.95 -4.53
N GLN A 1001 -16.49 -9.33 -5.22
CA GLN A 1001 -15.28 -8.52 -5.37
C GLN A 1001 -15.59 -7.41 -6.39
N THR A 1002 -15.73 -6.18 -5.90
CA THR A 1002 -16.25 -5.06 -6.70
C THR A 1002 -15.28 -4.58 -7.79
N GLY A 1003 -14.00 -4.92 -7.68
CA GLY A 1003 -12.92 -4.37 -8.52
C GLY A 1003 -12.57 -2.92 -8.19
N TRP A 1004 -13.31 -2.28 -7.27
CA TRP A 1004 -13.06 -0.93 -6.82
C TRP A 1004 -12.29 -0.97 -5.50
N GLU A 1005 -11.02 -0.51 -5.53
CA GLU A 1005 -10.18 -0.31 -4.35
C GLU A 1005 -10.13 -1.52 -3.37
N ASP A 1006 -10.11 -2.74 -3.90
CA ASP A 1006 -10.04 -4.01 -3.15
C ASP A 1006 -11.19 -4.26 -2.17
N VAL A 1007 -12.40 -3.85 -2.54
CA VAL A 1007 -13.61 -4.02 -1.73
C VAL A 1007 -14.37 -5.30 -2.05
N LEU A 1008 -14.62 -6.08 -1.00
CA LEU A 1008 -15.51 -7.24 -0.97
C LEU A 1008 -16.84 -6.85 -0.32
N ALA A 1009 -17.94 -7.08 -1.03
CA ALA A 1009 -19.29 -7.02 -0.50
C ALA A 1009 -19.86 -8.44 -0.33
N LYS A 1010 -20.45 -8.72 0.84
CA LYS A 1010 -21.14 -9.97 1.15
C LYS A 1010 -22.57 -9.68 1.53
N VAL A 1011 -23.51 -10.37 0.92
CA VAL A 1011 -24.94 -10.27 1.25
C VAL A 1011 -25.45 -11.65 1.58
N SER A 1012 -25.81 -11.89 2.83
CA SER A 1012 -26.44 -13.13 3.28
C SER A 1012 -27.93 -12.90 3.50
N TYR A 1013 -28.78 -13.82 3.06
CA TYR A 1013 -30.21 -13.85 3.36
C TYR A 1013 -30.59 -15.22 3.91
N GLY A 1014 -31.34 -15.25 5.01
CA GLY A 1014 -31.66 -16.53 5.65
C GLY A 1014 -32.33 -16.41 7.02
N GLN A 1015 -32.32 -17.54 7.75
CA GLN A 1015 -32.84 -17.65 9.11
C GLN A 1015 -31.68 -17.68 10.13
N TYR A 1016 -31.77 -16.83 11.13
CA TYR A 1016 -30.77 -16.63 12.19
C TYR A 1016 -31.07 -17.50 13.41
N LEU A 1017 -30.17 -17.47 14.40
CA LEU A 1017 -30.23 -18.35 15.57
C LEU A 1017 -31.47 -18.14 16.45
N ALA A 1018 -32.00 -16.90 16.56
CA ALA A 1018 -33.23 -16.66 17.32
C ALA A 1018 -34.50 -17.09 16.56
N GLY A 1019 -34.36 -17.64 15.35
CA GLY A 1019 -35.45 -18.06 14.47
C GLY A 1019 -35.99 -16.95 13.57
N ASP A 1020 -35.47 -15.73 13.69
CA ASP A 1020 -35.80 -14.60 12.84
C ASP A 1020 -35.19 -14.73 11.44
N ARG A 1021 -35.81 -14.07 10.46
CA ARG A 1021 -35.42 -14.12 9.05
C ARG A 1021 -35.08 -12.74 8.53
N GLY A 1022 -34.02 -12.64 7.75
CA GLY A 1022 -33.55 -11.34 7.28
C GLY A 1022 -32.28 -11.42 6.45
N TYR A 1023 -31.57 -10.30 6.38
CA TYR A 1023 -30.35 -10.18 5.61
C TYR A 1023 -29.24 -9.48 6.39
N THR A 1024 -28.00 -9.88 6.14
CA THR A 1024 -26.78 -9.20 6.58
C THR A 1024 -26.04 -8.68 5.36
N VAL A 1025 -25.63 -7.42 5.41
CA VAL A 1025 -24.66 -6.84 4.47
C VAL A 1025 -23.36 -6.63 5.21
N ASP A 1026 -22.26 -7.17 4.70
CA ASP A 1026 -20.88 -7.01 5.20
C ASP A 1026 -20.02 -6.47 4.06
N VAL A 1027 -19.37 -5.33 4.27
CA VAL A 1027 -18.48 -4.69 3.29
C VAL A 1027 -17.11 -4.52 3.92
N SER A 1028 -16.07 -4.96 3.24
CA SER A 1028 -14.69 -4.89 3.72
C SER A 1028 -13.70 -4.50 2.64
N LYS A 1029 -12.75 -3.63 2.98
CA LYS A 1029 -11.57 -3.34 2.17
C LYS A 1029 -10.39 -4.18 2.67
N ALA A 1030 -9.69 -4.86 1.75
CA ALA A 1030 -8.44 -5.53 2.02
C ALA A 1030 -7.24 -4.69 1.58
N PHE A 1031 -6.12 -4.81 2.28
CA PHE A 1031 -4.82 -4.24 1.90
C PHE A 1031 -3.86 -5.36 1.46
N SER A 1032 -2.80 -5.01 0.73
CA SER A 1032 -1.82 -5.98 0.21
C SER A 1032 -1.12 -6.79 1.30
N ASN A 1033 -0.96 -6.23 2.49
CA ASN A 1033 -0.44 -6.94 3.67
C ASN A 1033 -1.52 -7.72 4.46
N GLY A 1034 -2.70 -7.94 3.87
CA GLY A 1034 -3.75 -8.80 4.40
C GLY A 1034 -4.59 -8.18 5.51
N VAL A 1035 -4.27 -6.97 5.96
CA VAL A 1035 -5.15 -6.20 6.85
C VAL A 1035 -6.49 -5.98 6.16
N LYS A 1036 -7.58 -6.11 6.91
CA LYS A 1036 -8.93 -5.83 6.43
C LYS A 1036 -9.63 -4.87 7.37
N MET A 1037 -10.33 -3.89 6.81
CA MET A 1037 -11.22 -2.99 7.54
C MET A 1037 -12.62 -3.16 6.98
N GLY A 1038 -13.60 -3.48 7.82
CA GLY A 1038 -14.95 -3.77 7.36
C GLY A 1038 -16.04 -3.32 8.33
N ALA A 1039 -17.26 -3.27 7.81
CA ALA A 1039 -18.46 -2.94 8.54
C ALA A 1039 -19.61 -3.83 8.08
N TYR A 1040 -20.52 -4.16 8.99
CA TYR A 1040 -21.70 -4.92 8.67
C TYR A 1040 -22.94 -4.38 9.37
N PHE A 1041 -24.10 -4.72 8.82
CA PHE A 1041 -25.38 -4.59 9.51
C PHE A 1041 -26.31 -5.75 9.13
N THR A 1042 -27.21 -6.11 10.04
CA THR A 1042 -28.18 -7.20 9.87
C THR A 1042 -29.57 -6.73 10.22
N ARG A 1043 -30.51 -6.81 9.27
CA ARG A 1043 -31.92 -6.47 9.48
C ARG A 1043 -32.80 -7.70 9.27
N THR A 1044 -33.72 -7.93 10.20
CA THR A 1044 -34.62 -9.09 10.18
C THR A 1044 -36.08 -8.66 10.28
N ASN A 1045 -37.00 -9.64 10.28
CA ASN A 1045 -38.43 -9.43 10.40
C ASN A 1045 -38.89 -9.09 11.84
N VAL A 1046 -37.96 -9.02 12.79
CA VAL A 1046 -38.23 -8.63 14.19
C VAL A 1046 -38.47 -7.11 14.26
N SER A 1047 -39.47 -6.68 15.02
CA SER A 1047 -39.77 -5.26 15.22
C SER A 1047 -38.73 -4.58 16.11
N ALA A 1048 -38.59 -3.26 16.05
CA ALA A 1048 -37.64 -2.53 16.89
C ALA A 1048 -37.89 -2.75 18.40
N GLU A 1049 -39.16 -2.87 18.81
CA GLU A 1049 -39.55 -3.14 20.20
C GLU A 1049 -39.14 -4.54 20.66
N GLN A 1050 -39.27 -5.53 19.78
CA GLN A 1050 -38.86 -6.92 20.07
C GLN A 1050 -37.34 -7.09 20.03
N PHE A 1051 -36.65 -6.40 19.12
CA PHE A 1051 -35.19 -6.39 19.02
C PHE A 1051 -34.56 -5.74 20.24
N GLY A 1052 -35.24 -4.75 20.82
CA GLY A 1052 -34.76 -3.91 21.91
C GLY A 1052 -33.91 -2.75 21.39
N GLU A 1053 -33.19 -2.08 22.30
CA GLU A 1053 -32.28 -1.00 21.97
C GLU A 1053 -31.29 -1.46 20.87
N GLY A 1054 -31.25 -0.70 19.78
CA GLY A 1054 -30.42 -0.95 18.62
C GLY A 1054 -31.19 -1.15 17.33
N SER A 1055 -32.44 -1.63 17.43
CA SER A 1055 -33.40 -2.05 16.37
C SER A 1055 -32.91 -3.04 15.30
N PHE A 1056 -31.61 -3.15 15.09
CA PHE A 1056 -30.93 -4.09 14.20
C PHE A 1056 -29.44 -4.21 14.60
N ASP A 1057 -28.80 -5.33 14.26
CA ASP A 1057 -27.39 -5.61 14.60
C ASP A 1057 -26.43 -4.92 13.63
N LYS A 1058 -25.29 -4.45 14.13
CA LYS A 1058 -24.31 -3.66 13.37
C LYS A 1058 -22.94 -3.67 14.03
N GLY A 1059 -21.88 -3.57 13.24
CA GLY A 1059 -20.53 -3.50 13.78
C GLY A 1059 -19.49 -3.05 12.76
N ILE A 1060 -18.35 -2.61 13.27
CA ILE A 1060 -17.14 -2.32 12.49
C ILE A 1060 -16.03 -3.22 13.02
N TYR A 1061 -15.17 -3.73 12.14
CA TYR A 1061 -14.08 -4.59 12.52
C TYR A 1061 -12.79 -4.29 11.76
N VAL A 1062 -11.67 -4.62 12.40
CA VAL A 1062 -10.36 -4.70 11.76
C VAL A 1062 -9.83 -6.12 11.95
N SER A 1063 -9.42 -6.74 10.86
CA SER A 1063 -8.68 -8.00 10.89
C SER A 1063 -7.22 -7.73 10.54
N ILE A 1064 -6.31 -8.12 11.41
CA ILE A 1064 -4.88 -7.95 11.24
C ILE A 1064 -4.20 -9.32 11.25
N PRO A 1065 -3.54 -9.73 10.16
CA PRO A 1065 -2.73 -10.94 10.14
C PRO A 1065 -1.59 -10.84 11.16
N PHE A 1066 -1.42 -11.90 11.95
CA PHE A 1066 -0.27 -12.03 12.85
C PHE A 1066 1.07 -12.05 12.11
N ASP A 1067 1.02 -12.44 10.84
CA ASP A 1067 2.15 -12.32 9.93
C ASP A 1067 2.63 -10.87 9.74
N ALA A 1068 1.82 -9.85 10.04
CA ALA A 1068 2.26 -8.46 9.99
C ALA A 1068 3.05 -8.02 11.25
N PHE A 1069 3.02 -8.80 12.34
CA PHE A 1069 3.61 -8.43 13.65
C PHE A 1069 4.74 -9.34 14.11
N PHE A 1070 4.70 -10.64 13.80
CA PHE A 1070 5.66 -11.60 14.34
C PHE A 1070 6.83 -11.86 13.38
N THR A 1071 7.97 -12.19 13.98
CA THR A 1071 9.21 -12.59 13.29
C THR A 1071 9.18 -14.03 12.77
N LYS A 1072 8.08 -14.75 13.00
CA LYS A 1072 7.77 -16.07 12.46
C LYS A 1072 6.54 -15.97 11.56
N PHE A 1073 6.47 -16.81 10.53
CA PHE A 1073 5.29 -17.02 9.72
C PHE A 1073 4.14 -17.49 10.61
N SER A 1074 3.03 -16.78 10.53
CA SER A 1074 1.77 -17.15 11.16
C SER A 1074 0.65 -17.06 10.15
N ASN A 1075 -0.33 -17.94 10.31
CA ASN A 1075 -1.55 -17.96 9.51
C ASN A 1075 -2.75 -17.41 10.29
N ASP A 1076 -2.51 -16.99 11.53
CA ASP A 1076 -3.52 -16.48 12.42
C ASP A 1076 -3.81 -15.01 12.13
N THR A 1077 -5.01 -14.59 12.49
CA THR A 1077 -5.46 -13.21 12.35
C THR A 1077 -6.08 -12.77 13.67
N ALA A 1078 -5.68 -11.61 14.18
CA ALA A 1078 -6.46 -10.93 15.21
C ALA A 1078 -7.61 -10.16 14.57
N THR A 1079 -8.82 -10.36 15.08
CA THR A 1079 -9.97 -9.56 14.69
C THR A 1079 -10.44 -8.75 15.88
N ILE A 1080 -10.43 -7.43 15.73
CA ILE A 1080 -11.01 -6.52 16.70
C ILE A 1080 -12.37 -6.10 16.15
N LEU A 1081 -13.43 -6.49 16.84
CA LEU A 1081 -14.81 -6.20 16.48
C LEU A 1081 -15.40 -5.21 17.49
N TRP A 1082 -15.90 -4.08 16.99
CA TRP A 1082 -16.73 -3.16 17.76
C TRP A 1082 -18.19 -3.35 17.37
N ASN A 1083 -18.93 -3.99 18.26
CA ASN A 1083 -20.38 -4.08 18.20
C ASN A 1083 -20.96 -3.28 19.39
N PRO A 1084 -21.73 -2.19 19.16
CA PRO A 1084 -22.26 -1.35 20.24
C PRO A 1084 -23.06 -2.14 21.29
N LEU A 1085 -23.86 -3.12 20.85
CA LEU A 1085 -24.76 -3.91 21.70
C LEU A 1085 -24.83 -5.35 21.19
N ILE A 1086 -24.46 -6.31 22.05
CA ILE A 1086 -24.68 -7.73 21.76
C ILE A 1086 -26.18 -8.01 21.94
N ARG A 1087 -26.86 -8.36 20.83
CA ARG A 1087 -28.29 -8.70 20.79
C ARG A 1087 -28.50 -10.10 20.22
N ASP A 1088 -29.72 -10.61 20.40
CA ASP A 1088 -30.10 -11.98 19.96
C ASP A 1088 -30.60 -12.03 18.51
N GLY A 1089 -31.26 -10.96 18.04
CA GLY A 1089 -31.76 -10.88 16.66
C GLY A 1089 -30.64 -10.74 15.64
N GLY A 1090 -30.78 -11.36 14.48
CA GLY A 1090 -29.76 -11.32 13.43
C GLY A 1090 -28.47 -12.08 13.75
N ALA A 1091 -28.42 -12.87 14.82
CA ALA A 1091 -27.23 -13.61 15.22
C ALA A 1091 -27.00 -14.85 14.34
N LYS A 1092 -25.83 -14.92 13.68
CA LYS A 1092 -25.41 -16.09 12.89
C LYS A 1092 -24.64 -17.10 13.74
N LEU A 1093 -24.72 -18.37 13.35
CA LEU A 1093 -23.84 -19.43 13.86
C LEU A 1093 -22.40 -19.16 13.41
N ASN A 1094 -21.43 -19.16 14.35
CA ASN A 1094 -20.03 -19.13 13.96
C ASN A 1094 -19.58 -20.52 13.50
N ARG A 1095 -18.83 -20.56 12.40
CA ARG A 1095 -18.33 -21.80 11.78
C ARG A 1095 -16.83 -21.71 11.68
N LEU A 1096 -16.13 -22.77 12.07
CA LEU A 1096 -14.67 -22.77 12.16
C LEU A 1096 -13.99 -22.75 10.78
N TYR A 1097 -14.58 -23.44 9.80
CA TYR A 1097 -14.04 -23.56 8.44
C TYR A 1097 -15.09 -23.25 7.37
N PRO A 1098 -15.50 -21.98 7.20
CA PRO A 1098 -16.38 -21.59 6.10
C PRO A 1098 -15.68 -21.85 4.76
N LEU A 1099 -16.36 -22.48 3.80
CA LEU A 1099 -15.80 -22.82 2.49
C LEU A 1099 -15.24 -21.60 1.76
N TYR A 1100 -15.86 -20.43 1.89
CA TYR A 1100 -15.36 -19.20 1.24
C TYR A 1100 -13.94 -18.84 1.71
N ASN A 1101 -13.62 -19.10 2.98
CA ASN A 1101 -12.29 -18.87 3.54
C ASN A 1101 -11.36 -20.04 3.20
N SER A 1102 -11.85 -21.29 3.22
CA SER A 1102 -11.05 -22.46 2.85
C SER A 1102 -10.64 -22.49 1.37
N THR A 1103 -11.39 -21.84 0.48
CA THR A 1103 -11.07 -21.72 -0.95
C THR A 1103 -10.45 -20.37 -1.31
N TRP A 1104 -9.81 -19.68 -0.36
CA TRP A 1104 -9.25 -18.34 -0.58
C TRP A 1104 -8.27 -18.23 -1.76
N LEU A 1105 -7.54 -19.30 -2.11
CA LEU A 1105 -6.62 -19.30 -3.27
C LEU A 1105 -7.33 -19.17 -4.62
N THR A 1106 -8.63 -19.42 -4.71
CA THR A 1106 -9.41 -19.22 -5.93
C THR A 1106 -10.01 -17.81 -6.00
N ASP A 1107 -9.73 -16.95 -5.02
CA ASP A 1107 -10.21 -15.57 -4.98
C ASP A 1107 -9.59 -14.73 -6.10
N HIS A 1108 -10.42 -13.96 -6.79
CA HIS A 1108 -10.00 -13.03 -7.84
C HIS A 1108 -8.89 -12.06 -7.38
N GLN A 1109 -9.00 -11.51 -6.16
CA GLN A 1109 -7.99 -10.59 -5.63
C GLN A 1109 -6.65 -11.28 -5.42
N ILE A 1110 -6.66 -12.47 -4.82
CA ILE A 1110 -5.43 -13.22 -4.53
C ILE A 1110 -4.73 -13.61 -5.82
N LEU A 1111 -5.48 -14.06 -6.83
CA LEU A 1111 -4.93 -14.38 -8.14
C LEU A 1111 -4.36 -13.15 -8.86
N ASN A 1112 -5.04 -12.00 -8.77
CA ASN A 1112 -4.50 -10.74 -9.30
C ASN A 1112 -3.22 -10.31 -8.58
N PHE A 1113 -3.13 -10.46 -7.24
CA PHE A 1113 -1.91 -10.17 -6.48
C PHE A 1113 -0.75 -11.11 -6.86
N LEU A 1114 -1.03 -12.37 -7.20
CA LEU A 1114 -0.02 -13.28 -7.71
C LEU A 1114 0.46 -12.90 -9.12
N GLN A 1115 -0.36 -12.19 -9.91
CA GLN A 1115 -0.09 -11.83 -11.29
C GLN A 1115 0.54 -10.44 -11.49
N ASN A 1116 0.23 -9.44 -10.64
CA ASN A 1116 0.42 -8.01 -10.98
C ASN A 1116 1.46 -7.20 -10.17
N ASP A 1117 2.41 -7.83 -9.46
CA ASP A 1117 3.46 -7.12 -8.69
C ASP A 1117 4.88 -7.28 -9.23
#